data_AF-A0A8H4KL55-F1
#
_entry.id   AF-A0A8H4KL55-F1
#
_cell.length_a   1.000
_cell.length_b   1.000
_cell.length_c   1.000
_cell.angle_alpha   90.00
_cell.angle_beta   90.00
_cell.angle_gamma   90.00
#
_symmetry.space_group_name_H-M   'P 1'
#
loop_
_entity.id
_entity.type
_entity.pdbx_description
1 polymer ?
#
loop_
_entity_poly.entity_id
_entity_poly.type
_entity_poly.pdbx_seq_one_letter_code
_entity_poly.pdbx_strand_id
1 'polypeptide(L)'
;MTTLDSLKTNLRNKARAISSGPKQSLSHAQYSAGFDVFAQGLKTTTYESFIMPQLKHLFESYIKISVLEIGPGPKSVLGALPHHSKCKIERYVAFEPNDLFAESLEKWLSPSSATESPLPCLKHSPIIHRTPFTPEYDQTTSSRINHDDRFDIILFCHSMYGMTPKSRFMERALEMLSECPDDGIAVVFHRDGDLFFDGLVCHQQVSFPGGVVQVATDDETLDRFASFMAGFTFQDSEADKTVRSIWRKQCREFGRREQAHPGHLLFSAPNIMVTFTKHATALPELKAQIPFASRERKIKSHQARFYHPAAIVRPTKVEHIQQCVRWALKYKASLTVIGGSHSGQCLQSNVVSIDMSAFDKIHTAIAKRKDEEPSSSPTSMVVVESGCNAGDVVRETMAVGTTVPLGARPSVGSGLWLQGGVGHLARLHGLSCDAIVGAVLVSVASGQAVYVGSVPSQYRPAGAVRPKHEADLLWALKGAGTNFGIVVSVVFRTFPAPMYSVWNWNMPLEDSSDALLKLRDFNQVAEALPRTCSADVYLYSDNGNIQLGITLIQCSTLRLPSQLSESINSMLGPEDSFKIVDGVGLFDTEMYICGMHGGHGGGKTSSFKRCLFLKHIGAANVARILIEAIETRPSPSCYLHLLHGAGAVSDVADDDTAFGCRDWDFACVITAVWPRDQSVPGSSQAAIQWVYNVAGSLLPNSRGVYGADLGPDPRDTSLAAKAFGRNGQRLARLKVELDPHNVLAYACPVPKLPKKQKLIILVTGESGVGKDYCADIWVPMLAGSTNQHYKVHRASISDTTKREYAAASGADLNRLLKDRAYKEQHRPALTAFFEHQMQQQPLLAKKHFLNLVSDSAEADVVVITGMRDGAPLATLSHLVPNDRLLDIRVIANEDLRQTRLEHQCGGSYRHNNQDWEDVNRGENGNWSQSNSMTLDYCPSFVVANEVAGNDVIKRFADMNLLPFLH
;
A
#
# COMPACT_ATOMS: atom_id res chain seq x y z
N MET A 1 10.56 -15.04 15.25
CA MET A 1 11.60 -15.35 14.24
C MET A 1 12.58 -14.19 14.22
N THR A 2 13.87 -14.45 14.32
CA THR A 2 14.90 -13.39 14.44
C THR A 2 15.22 -12.76 13.09
N THR A 3 15.58 -11.46 13.06
CA THR A 3 16.00 -10.78 11.83
C THR A 3 17.42 -11.15 11.43
N LEU A 4 17.76 -11.05 10.14
CA LEU A 4 19.12 -11.26 9.66
C LEU A 4 20.11 -10.25 10.24
N ASP A 5 19.69 -9.01 10.47
CA ASP A 5 20.56 -7.98 11.08
C ASP A 5 20.88 -8.28 12.55
N SER A 6 19.90 -8.82 13.29
CA SER A 6 20.11 -9.31 14.66
C SER A 6 21.09 -10.49 14.66
N LEU A 7 20.94 -11.43 13.72
CA LEU A 7 21.87 -12.54 13.54
C LEU A 7 23.28 -12.01 13.23
N LYS A 8 23.42 -11.15 12.22
CA LYS A 8 24.70 -10.54 11.82
C LYS A 8 25.41 -9.86 12.98
N THR A 9 24.69 -9.03 13.74
CA THR A 9 25.24 -8.33 14.91
C THR A 9 25.73 -9.33 15.95
N ASN A 10 24.95 -10.37 16.23
CA ASN A 10 25.36 -11.42 17.16
C ASN A 10 26.60 -12.19 16.67
N LEU A 11 26.61 -12.65 15.42
CA LEU A 11 27.75 -13.36 14.83
C LEU A 11 29.04 -12.54 14.96
N ARG A 12 28.98 -11.24 14.67
CA ARG A 12 30.11 -10.31 14.79
C ARG A 12 30.56 -10.12 16.25
N ASN A 13 29.62 -9.99 17.18
CA ASN A 13 29.92 -9.80 18.60
C ASN A 13 30.55 -11.06 19.22
N LYS A 14 30.00 -12.25 18.92
CA LYS A 14 30.57 -13.53 19.37
C LYS A 14 31.98 -13.71 18.82
N ALA A 15 32.20 -13.45 17.53
CA ALA A 15 33.53 -13.55 16.93
C ALA A 15 34.56 -12.64 17.62
N ARG A 16 34.18 -11.39 17.95
CA ARG A 16 35.06 -10.45 18.68
C ARG A 16 35.42 -10.91 20.09
N ALA A 17 34.55 -11.66 20.76
CA ALA A 17 34.80 -12.15 22.11
C ALA A 17 35.77 -13.34 22.15
N ILE A 18 35.96 -14.04 21.04
CA ILE A 18 36.70 -15.32 20.97
C ILE A 18 38.09 -15.12 20.37
N SER A 19 38.21 -14.30 19.33
CA SER A 19 39.46 -14.11 18.61
C SER A 19 39.68 -12.65 18.25
N SER A 20 40.85 -12.14 18.63
CA SER A 20 41.42 -10.87 18.16
C SER A 20 42.28 -11.05 16.91
N GLY A 21 42.33 -12.25 16.33
CA GLY A 21 43.16 -12.56 15.16
C GLY A 21 42.79 -11.72 13.93
N PRO A 22 43.73 -11.58 12.96
CA PRO A 22 43.54 -10.77 11.77
C PRO A 22 42.35 -11.31 10.94
N LYS A 23 41.41 -10.41 10.66
CA LYS A 23 40.23 -10.67 9.82
C LYS A 23 40.56 -10.41 8.37
N GLN A 24 40.05 -11.24 7.49
CA GLN A 24 40.15 -11.07 6.05
C GLN A 24 38.76 -10.89 5.44
N SER A 25 38.63 -9.95 4.50
CA SER A 25 37.43 -9.84 3.66
C SER A 25 37.23 -11.12 2.87
N LEU A 26 35.97 -11.47 2.60
CA LEU A 26 35.64 -12.65 1.79
C LEU A 26 36.26 -12.52 0.39
N SER A 27 36.83 -13.62 -0.11
CA SER A 27 37.21 -13.69 -1.53
C SER A 27 35.98 -13.67 -2.42
N HIS A 28 36.15 -13.34 -3.72
CA HIS A 28 35.08 -13.36 -4.71
C HIS A 28 34.29 -14.68 -4.72
N ALA A 29 35.00 -15.81 -4.62
CA ALA A 29 34.40 -17.15 -4.58
C ALA A 29 33.65 -17.42 -3.26
N GLN A 30 34.20 -17.00 -2.11
CA GLN A 30 33.53 -17.15 -0.82
C GLN A 30 32.25 -16.31 -0.75
N TYR A 31 32.31 -15.08 -1.24
CA TYR A 31 31.15 -14.19 -1.34
C TYR A 31 30.09 -14.80 -2.25
N SER A 32 30.48 -15.29 -3.44
CA SER A 32 29.57 -15.95 -4.39
C SER A 32 28.87 -17.15 -3.76
N ALA A 33 29.62 -18.05 -3.11
CA ALA A 33 29.06 -19.25 -2.48
C ALA A 33 28.06 -18.91 -1.36
N GLY A 34 28.36 -17.89 -0.54
CA GLY A 34 27.44 -17.43 0.50
C GLY A 34 26.20 -16.73 -0.05
N PHE A 35 26.36 -15.93 -1.12
CA PHE A 35 25.25 -15.29 -1.83
C PHE A 35 24.33 -16.32 -2.49
N ASP A 36 24.85 -17.41 -3.04
CA ASP A 36 24.03 -18.46 -3.64
C ASP A 36 23.12 -19.13 -2.62
N VAL A 37 23.64 -19.45 -1.43
CA VAL A 37 22.84 -19.96 -0.30
C VAL A 37 21.76 -18.95 0.07
N PHE A 38 22.13 -17.68 0.16
CA PHE A 38 21.20 -16.60 0.48
C PHE A 38 20.10 -16.44 -0.58
N ALA A 39 20.46 -16.43 -1.86
CA ALA A 39 19.57 -16.22 -2.99
C ALA A 39 18.63 -17.41 -3.24
N GLN A 40 19.09 -18.65 -3.06
CA GLN A 40 18.25 -19.84 -3.17
C GLN A 40 17.08 -19.81 -2.17
N GLY A 41 17.32 -19.31 -0.94
CA GLY A 41 16.28 -19.13 0.07
C GLY A 41 15.28 -17.98 -0.19
N LEU A 42 15.52 -17.13 -1.20
CA LEU A 42 14.75 -15.91 -1.51
C LEU A 42 13.95 -16.00 -2.81
N LYS A 43 14.30 -16.94 -3.68
CA LYS A 43 14.07 -16.84 -5.13
C LYS A 43 12.59 -16.77 -5.55
N THR A 44 11.65 -17.26 -4.76
CA THR A 44 10.24 -17.32 -5.18
C THR A 44 9.31 -16.33 -4.48
N THR A 45 9.61 -15.81 -3.28
CA THR A 45 8.64 -14.98 -2.55
C THR A 45 8.95 -13.49 -2.60
N THR A 46 10.18 -13.05 -2.31
CA THR A 46 10.45 -11.59 -2.19
C THR A 46 10.55 -10.90 -3.55
N TYR A 47 11.21 -11.53 -4.53
CA TYR A 47 11.32 -10.94 -5.86
C TYR A 47 9.96 -10.84 -6.54
N GLU A 48 9.18 -11.94 -6.57
CA GLU A 48 7.88 -11.99 -7.22
C GLU A 48 6.80 -11.22 -6.46
N SER A 49 6.78 -11.28 -5.11
CA SER A 49 5.71 -10.66 -4.31
C SER A 49 5.97 -9.19 -3.97
N PHE A 50 7.22 -8.71 -4.06
CA PHE A 50 7.56 -7.34 -3.69
C PHE A 50 8.34 -6.60 -4.77
N ILE A 51 9.57 -7.01 -5.08
CA ILE A 51 10.49 -6.22 -5.94
C ILE A 51 9.92 -6.03 -7.35
N MET A 52 9.47 -7.11 -8.00
CA MET A 52 8.95 -7.07 -9.37
C MET A 52 7.68 -6.21 -9.51
N PRO A 53 6.65 -6.33 -8.63
CA PRO A 53 5.52 -5.42 -8.64
C PRO A 53 5.92 -3.94 -8.53
N GLN A 54 6.90 -3.61 -7.68
CA GLN A 54 7.35 -2.22 -7.53
C GLN A 54 8.05 -1.70 -8.78
N LEU A 55 8.99 -2.47 -9.33
CA LEU A 55 9.71 -2.11 -10.56
C LEU A 55 8.75 -2.00 -11.74
N LYS A 56 7.79 -2.92 -11.87
CA LYS A 56 6.76 -2.84 -12.92
C LYS A 56 6.03 -1.50 -12.86
N HIS A 57 5.56 -1.10 -11.68
CA HIS A 57 4.83 0.15 -11.50
C HIS A 57 5.70 1.37 -11.83
N LEU A 58 6.97 1.38 -11.40
CA LEU A 58 7.91 2.46 -11.69
C LEU A 58 8.19 2.60 -13.19
N PHE A 59 8.15 1.49 -13.94
CA PHE A 59 8.41 1.47 -15.38
C PHE A 59 7.14 1.81 -16.20
N GLU A 60 5.96 1.93 -15.58
CA GLU A 60 4.71 2.24 -16.29
C GLU A 60 4.74 3.65 -16.91
N SER A 61 5.30 4.65 -16.22
CA SER A 61 5.33 6.06 -16.68
C SER A 61 6.28 6.32 -17.83
N TYR A 62 7.35 5.54 -17.98
CA TYR A 62 8.37 5.78 -18.98
C TYR A 62 8.04 5.10 -20.32
N ILE A 63 8.39 5.75 -21.44
CA ILE A 63 8.28 5.16 -22.77
C ILE A 63 9.57 4.39 -23.13
N LYS A 64 10.72 4.99 -22.82
CA LYS A 64 12.08 4.45 -23.02
C LYS A 64 12.92 4.82 -21.81
N ILE A 65 13.86 3.95 -21.45
CA ILE A 65 14.59 4.03 -20.19
C ILE A 65 16.06 3.67 -20.41
N SER A 66 16.94 4.48 -19.84
CA SER A 66 18.33 4.19 -19.55
C SER A 66 18.49 3.77 -18.08
N VAL A 67 19.11 2.62 -17.85
CA VAL A 67 19.24 2.05 -16.50
C VAL A 67 20.71 1.88 -16.11
N LEU A 68 21.03 2.31 -14.91
CA LEU A 68 22.27 2.00 -14.20
C LEU A 68 21.96 1.07 -13.03
N GLU A 69 22.57 -0.12 -12.99
CA GLU A 69 22.39 -1.07 -11.90
C GLU A 69 23.69 -1.24 -11.08
N ILE A 70 23.61 -1.03 -9.77
CA ILE A 70 24.75 -1.05 -8.86
C ILE A 70 24.66 -2.29 -7.97
N GLY A 71 25.62 -3.19 -8.13
CA GLY A 71 25.64 -4.53 -7.53
C GLY A 71 24.48 -5.41 -7.97
N PRO A 72 24.29 -5.65 -9.28
CA PRO A 72 23.25 -6.56 -9.80
C PRO A 72 23.46 -8.03 -9.38
N GLY A 73 24.69 -8.43 -9.02
CA GLY A 73 25.05 -9.83 -8.84
C GLY A 73 25.09 -10.60 -10.17
N PRO A 74 24.92 -11.93 -10.15
CA PRO A 74 25.12 -12.76 -11.34
C PRO A 74 24.04 -12.62 -12.42
N LYS A 75 22.89 -12.01 -12.11
CA LYS A 75 21.78 -11.74 -13.05
C LYS A 75 21.08 -10.45 -12.63
N SER A 76 20.75 -9.59 -13.59
CA SER A 76 19.97 -8.36 -13.34
C SER A 76 18.55 -8.68 -12.88
N VAL A 77 18.04 -7.90 -11.92
CA VAL A 77 16.63 -7.98 -11.48
C VAL A 77 15.65 -7.62 -12.61
N LEU A 78 16.09 -6.83 -13.59
CA LEU A 78 15.29 -6.39 -14.72
C LEU A 78 14.89 -7.53 -15.66
N GLY A 79 15.67 -8.63 -15.66
CA GLY A 79 15.39 -9.80 -16.48
C GLY A 79 14.07 -10.49 -16.17
N ALA A 80 13.58 -10.35 -14.94
CA ALA A 80 12.32 -10.93 -14.49
C ALA A 80 11.09 -10.09 -14.89
N LEU A 81 11.27 -8.86 -15.37
CA LEU A 81 10.16 -8.00 -15.77
C LEU A 81 9.39 -8.59 -16.97
N PRO A 82 8.09 -8.26 -17.11
CA PRO A 82 7.32 -8.62 -18.30
C PRO A 82 7.98 -8.10 -19.59
N HIS A 83 7.84 -8.83 -20.70
CA HIS A 83 8.48 -8.49 -21.98
C HIS A 83 8.28 -7.01 -22.38
N HIS A 84 7.07 -6.46 -22.26
CA HIS A 84 6.79 -5.05 -22.60
C HIS A 84 7.62 -4.07 -21.78
N SER A 85 7.82 -4.31 -20.47
CA SER A 85 8.66 -3.46 -19.61
C SER A 85 10.13 -3.59 -19.98
N LYS A 86 10.59 -4.81 -20.32
CA LYS A 86 11.98 -5.04 -20.77
C LYS A 86 12.29 -4.35 -22.09
N CYS A 87 11.31 -4.27 -23.00
CA CYS A 87 11.46 -3.54 -24.26
C CYS A 87 11.63 -2.03 -24.10
N LYS A 88 11.27 -1.46 -22.94
CA LYS A 88 11.50 -0.03 -22.66
C LYS A 88 12.98 0.27 -22.37
N ILE A 89 13.78 -0.72 -21.99
CA ILE A 89 15.19 -0.54 -21.62
C ILE A 89 16.03 -0.45 -22.89
N GLU A 90 16.51 0.74 -23.22
CA GLU A 90 17.32 0.99 -24.42
C GLU A 90 18.82 1.07 -24.13
N ARG A 91 19.20 1.41 -22.88
CA ARG A 91 20.58 1.50 -22.41
C ARG A 91 20.69 0.82 -21.06
N TYR A 92 21.69 -0.04 -20.89
CA TYR A 92 21.97 -0.74 -19.63
C TYR A 92 23.46 -0.63 -19.29
N VAL A 93 23.73 -0.17 -18.07
CA VAL A 93 25.08 -0.05 -17.50
C VAL A 93 25.05 -0.66 -16.11
N ALA A 94 26.12 -1.34 -15.70
CA ALA A 94 26.23 -1.90 -14.36
C ALA A 94 27.61 -1.73 -13.72
N PHE A 95 27.64 -1.60 -12.39
CA PHE A 95 28.84 -1.74 -11.56
C PHE A 95 28.75 -3.02 -10.75
N GLU A 96 29.58 -4.00 -11.07
CA GLU A 96 29.67 -5.28 -10.36
C GLU A 96 31.13 -5.59 -10.04
N PRO A 97 31.61 -5.25 -8.83
CA PRO A 97 33.01 -5.43 -8.46
C PRO A 97 33.38 -6.91 -8.29
N ASN A 98 32.42 -7.84 -8.18
CA ASN A 98 32.76 -9.25 -8.09
C ASN A 98 32.99 -9.87 -9.48
N ASP A 99 34.22 -10.22 -9.81
CA ASP A 99 34.58 -10.77 -11.13
C ASP A 99 33.74 -11.97 -11.56
N LEU A 100 33.42 -12.90 -10.64
CA LEU A 100 32.59 -14.07 -10.95
C LEU A 100 31.15 -13.67 -11.30
N PHE A 101 30.62 -12.64 -10.64
CA PHE A 101 29.30 -12.11 -10.92
C PHE A 101 29.28 -11.28 -12.19
N ALA A 102 30.29 -10.46 -12.43
CA ALA A 102 30.43 -9.70 -13.67
C ALA A 102 30.49 -10.62 -14.88
N GLU A 103 31.31 -11.69 -14.84
CA GLU A 103 31.37 -12.70 -15.91
C GLU A 103 30.05 -13.44 -16.10
N SER A 104 29.37 -13.79 -15.00
CA SER A 104 28.06 -14.43 -15.06
C SER A 104 27.00 -13.51 -15.66
N LEU A 105 27.04 -12.21 -15.34
CA LEU A 105 26.14 -11.19 -15.85
C LEU A 105 26.38 -10.90 -17.33
N GLU A 106 27.64 -10.77 -17.74
CA GLU A 106 28.05 -10.63 -19.16
C GLU A 106 27.52 -11.81 -19.98
N LYS A 107 27.72 -13.04 -19.49
CA LYS A 107 27.22 -14.26 -20.12
C LYS A 107 25.71 -14.31 -20.16
N TRP A 108 25.03 -13.85 -19.11
CA TRP A 108 23.58 -13.83 -19.03
C TRP A 108 22.96 -12.82 -20.01
N LEU A 109 23.56 -11.64 -20.16
CA LEU A 109 23.11 -10.61 -21.12
C LEU A 109 23.43 -10.94 -22.58
N SER A 110 24.42 -11.80 -22.81
CA SER A 110 24.83 -12.22 -24.15
C SER A 110 23.82 -13.22 -24.73
N PRO A 111 23.17 -12.92 -25.87
CA PRO A 111 22.25 -13.87 -26.50
C PRO A 111 23.00 -15.10 -27.02
N SER A 112 22.56 -16.31 -26.64
CA SER A 112 22.95 -17.54 -27.32
C SER A 112 22.04 -17.76 -28.54
N SER A 113 22.49 -18.53 -29.55
CA SER A 113 21.71 -18.81 -30.77
C SER A 113 20.35 -19.49 -30.54
N ALA A 114 20.07 -19.97 -29.32
CA ALA A 114 18.86 -20.70 -28.94
C ALA A 114 17.96 -19.97 -27.91
N THR A 115 18.35 -18.79 -27.39
CA THR A 115 17.61 -18.09 -26.32
C THR A 115 17.48 -16.60 -26.61
N GLU A 116 16.26 -16.04 -26.48
CA GLU A 116 16.04 -14.59 -26.56
C GLU A 116 16.89 -13.82 -25.55
N SER A 117 17.40 -12.65 -25.96
CA SER A 117 18.14 -11.76 -25.06
C SER A 117 17.26 -11.36 -23.86
N PRO A 118 17.79 -11.39 -22.62
CA PRO A 118 17.00 -11.00 -21.46
C PRO A 118 16.48 -9.56 -21.54
N LEU A 119 17.25 -8.66 -22.18
CA LEU A 119 16.93 -7.26 -22.43
C LEU A 119 16.88 -7.01 -23.95
N PRO A 120 15.74 -7.29 -24.61
CA PRO A 120 15.68 -7.47 -26.06
C PRO A 120 15.77 -6.18 -26.90
N CYS A 121 15.71 -4.99 -26.28
CA CYS A 121 15.63 -3.70 -26.99
C CYS A 121 16.81 -2.75 -26.68
N LEU A 122 17.95 -3.29 -26.22
CA LEU A 122 19.16 -2.50 -26.03
C LEU A 122 19.68 -1.96 -27.38
N LYS A 123 19.92 -0.64 -27.45
CA LYS A 123 20.49 0.02 -28.63
C LYS A 123 21.99 -0.23 -28.81
N HIS A 124 22.67 -0.48 -27.69
CA HIS A 124 24.12 -0.72 -27.63
C HIS A 124 24.39 -1.91 -26.72
N SER A 125 25.55 -2.54 -26.88
CA SER A 125 26.00 -3.59 -25.97
C SER A 125 26.01 -3.07 -24.53
N PRO A 126 25.53 -3.88 -23.56
CA PRO A 126 25.55 -3.49 -22.15
C PRO A 126 26.98 -3.23 -21.68
N ILE A 127 27.15 -2.24 -20.79
CA ILE A 127 28.46 -1.88 -20.24
C ILE A 127 28.54 -2.39 -18.80
N ILE A 128 29.51 -3.25 -18.50
CA ILE A 128 29.73 -3.79 -17.16
C ILE A 128 31.09 -3.33 -16.64
N HIS A 129 31.07 -2.55 -15.56
CA HIS A 129 32.26 -2.12 -14.84
C HIS A 129 32.58 -3.13 -13.74
N ARG A 130 33.75 -3.76 -13.83
CA ARG A 130 34.28 -4.68 -12.81
C ARG A 130 34.92 -3.96 -11.61
N THR A 131 34.57 -2.70 -11.41
CA THR A 131 35.03 -1.84 -10.32
C THR A 131 33.86 -1.48 -9.43
N PRO A 132 34.10 -1.12 -8.15
CA PRO A 132 33.04 -0.61 -7.30
C PRO A 132 32.55 0.76 -7.80
N PHE A 133 31.26 1.03 -7.62
CA PHE A 133 30.72 2.39 -7.78
C PHE A 133 31.23 3.26 -6.64
N THR A 134 31.97 4.33 -6.93
CA THR A 134 32.59 5.22 -5.94
C THR A 134 31.93 6.61 -5.93
N PRO A 135 31.91 7.31 -4.77
CA PRO A 135 31.37 8.67 -4.69
C PRO A 135 32.36 9.72 -5.20
N GLU A 136 33.66 9.40 -5.20
CA GLU A 136 34.74 10.27 -5.64
C GLU A 136 35.12 9.96 -7.09
N TYR A 137 35.40 11.02 -7.85
CA TYR A 137 35.82 10.95 -9.24
C TYR A 137 37.30 10.62 -9.32
N ASP A 138 37.63 9.40 -9.72
CA ASP A 138 39.02 8.99 -9.90
C ASP A 138 39.42 9.16 -11.38
N GLN A 139 40.09 10.27 -11.70
CA GLN A 139 40.63 10.58 -13.03
C GLN A 139 41.63 9.52 -13.54
N THR A 140 42.11 8.63 -12.67
CA THR A 140 43.14 7.65 -13.00
C THR A 140 42.59 6.30 -13.46
N THR A 141 41.29 6.05 -13.32
CA THR A 141 40.67 4.78 -13.73
C THR A 141 40.00 4.92 -15.10
N SER A 142 40.29 4.00 -16.01
CA SER A 142 39.76 3.91 -17.38
C SER A 142 38.26 3.54 -17.44
N SER A 143 37.46 3.98 -16.48
CA SER A 143 36.01 3.77 -16.46
C SER A 143 35.37 4.64 -17.57
N ARG A 144 34.72 3.99 -18.54
CA ARG A 144 34.09 4.63 -19.71
C ARG A 144 32.84 5.48 -19.40
N ILE A 145 32.53 5.75 -18.13
CA ILE A 145 31.38 6.60 -17.76
C ILE A 145 31.92 8.01 -17.54
N ASN A 146 31.61 8.90 -18.47
CA ASN A 146 31.90 10.33 -18.30
C ASN A 146 30.97 10.93 -17.24
N HIS A 147 31.42 12.00 -16.59
CA HIS A 147 30.60 12.78 -15.64
C HIS A 147 29.22 13.19 -16.20
N ASP A 148 29.10 13.29 -17.53
CA ASP A 148 27.89 13.69 -18.23
C ASP A 148 26.91 12.54 -18.53
N ASP A 149 27.25 11.30 -18.19
CA ASP A 149 26.33 10.17 -18.38
C ASP A 149 25.13 10.28 -17.44
N ARG A 150 23.94 10.42 -18.06
CA ARG A 150 22.65 10.51 -17.38
C ARG A 150 21.86 9.22 -17.52
N PHE A 151 21.13 8.88 -16.47
CA PHE A 151 20.26 7.71 -16.40
C PHE A 151 18.86 8.07 -15.91
N ASP A 152 17.85 7.44 -16.51
CA ASP A 152 16.46 7.60 -16.07
C ASP A 152 16.19 6.84 -14.78
N ILE A 153 16.83 5.68 -14.62
CA ILE A 153 16.72 4.84 -13.43
C ILE A 153 18.10 4.40 -12.95
N ILE A 154 18.37 4.60 -11.66
CA ILE A 154 19.55 4.07 -10.99
C ILE A 154 19.10 3.11 -9.89
N LEU A 155 19.56 1.87 -9.91
CA LEU A 155 19.14 0.82 -8.97
C LEU A 155 20.29 0.39 -8.06
N PHE A 156 20.06 0.40 -6.74
CA PHE A 156 20.93 -0.24 -5.75
C PHE A 156 20.28 -1.54 -5.27
N CYS A 157 20.78 -2.69 -5.72
CA CYS A 157 20.09 -3.99 -5.58
C CYS A 157 20.37 -4.74 -4.26
N HIS A 158 21.44 -4.41 -3.55
CA HIS A 158 21.90 -5.17 -2.37
C HIS A 158 22.18 -4.27 -1.15
N SER A 159 21.20 -3.46 -0.75
CA SER A 159 21.23 -2.69 0.51
C SER A 159 22.39 -1.70 0.65
N MET A 160 23.13 -1.43 -0.42
CA MET A 160 24.37 -0.65 -0.42
C MET A 160 25.39 -1.20 0.60
N TYR A 161 25.52 -2.53 0.72
CA TYR A 161 26.50 -3.13 1.63
C TYR A 161 27.93 -2.73 1.24
N GLY A 162 28.72 -2.33 2.24
CA GLY A 162 30.10 -1.86 2.03
C GLY A 162 30.22 -0.39 1.61
N MET A 163 29.11 0.31 1.36
CA MET A 163 29.09 1.73 1.03
C MET A 163 28.91 2.58 2.29
N THR A 164 29.94 3.32 2.69
CA THR A 164 29.92 4.17 3.88
C THR A 164 30.67 5.49 3.66
N PRO A 165 30.07 6.65 3.99
CA PRO A 165 28.66 6.85 4.36
C PRO A 165 27.74 6.66 3.14
N LYS A 166 26.58 6.01 3.30
CA LYS A 166 25.66 5.72 2.19
C LYS A 166 25.14 6.98 1.47
N SER A 167 25.01 8.09 2.21
CA SER A 167 24.56 9.39 1.71
C SER A 167 25.39 9.89 0.52
N ARG A 168 26.73 9.80 0.58
CA ARG A 168 27.62 10.24 -0.52
C ARG A 168 27.41 9.47 -1.83
N PHE A 169 27.17 8.17 -1.74
CA PHE A 169 26.90 7.34 -2.93
C PHE A 169 25.53 7.70 -3.52
N MET A 170 24.55 8.01 -2.67
CA MET A 170 23.26 8.50 -3.15
C MET A 170 23.38 9.88 -3.79
N GLU A 171 24.10 10.83 -3.19
CA GLU A 171 24.35 12.14 -3.79
C GLU A 171 24.95 12.00 -5.19
N ARG A 172 25.97 11.13 -5.35
CA ARG A 172 26.54 10.83 -6.65
C ARG A 172 25.52 10.24 -7.64
N ALA A 173 24.68 9.31 -7.19
CA ALA A 173 23.63 8.77 -8.05
C ALA A 173 22.62 9.86 -8.46
N LEU A 174 22.22 10.73 -7.54
CA LEU A 174 21.31 11.84 -7.82
C LEU A 174 21.87 12.81 -8.87
N GLU A 175 23.18 13.08 -8.83
CA GLU A 175 23.87 13.87 -9.86
C GLU A 175 23.85 13.23 -11.23
N MET A 176 23.66 11.90 -11.33
CA MET A 176 23.63 11.15 -12.60
C MET A 176 22.21 10.94 -13.13
N LEU A 177 21.17 11.45 -12.47
CA LEU A 177 19.79 11.32 -12.94
C LEU A 177 19.51 12.24 -14.14
N SER A 178 18.69 11.76 -15.08
CA SER A 178 18.19 12.52 -16.22
C SER A 178 17.10 13.52 -15.81
N GLU A 179 16.90 14.56 -16.62
CA GLU A 179 15.99 15.67 -16.30
C GLU A 179 14.68 15.69 -17.12
N CYS A 180 14.50 14.82 -18.13
CA CYS A 180 13.36 14.89 -19.05
C CYS A 180 13.01 13.52 -19.66
N PRO A 181 11.72 13.23 -19.95
CA PRO A 181 10.52 14.05 -19.69
C PRO A 181 9.95 13.91 -18.27
N ASP A 182 10.23 12.81 -17.57
CA ASP A 182 9.94 12.63 -16.14
C ASP A 182 11.24 12.74 -15.34
N ASP A 183 11.18 13.19 -14.08
CA ASP A 183 12.36 13.22 -13.20
C ASP A 183 12.97 11.82 -13.13
N GLY A 184 14.28 11.69 -13.38
CA GLY A 184 14.98 10.43 -13.13
C GLY A 184 14.81 9.97 -11.68
N ILE A 185 14.85 8.65 -11.46
CA ILE A 185 14.64 8.05 -10.14
C ILE A 185 15.82 7.15 -9.75
N ALA A 186 16.39 7.40 -8.58
CA ALA A 186 17.26 6.46 -7.89
C ALA A 186 16.43 5.59 -6.93
N VAL A 187 16.60 4.27 -7.01
CA VAL A 187 15.87 3.27 -6.23
C VAL A 187 16.86 2.49 -5.38
N VAL A 188 16.57 2.36 -4.09
CA VAL A 188 17.34 1.54 -3.17
C VAL A 188 16.45 0.43 -2.64
N PHE A 189 16.83 -0.81 -2.95
CA PHE A 189 16.29 -1.98 -2.26
C PHE A 189 17.16 -2.26 -1.04
N HIS A 190 16.55 -2.15 0.13
CA HIS A 190 17.22 -2.38 1.40
C HIS A 190 16.54 -3.51 2.17
N ARG A 191 17.36 -4.34 2.78
CA ARG A 191 16.99 -5.48 3.60
C ARG A 191 17.34 -5.18 5.04
N ASP A 192 16.36 -5.45 5.91
CA ASP A 192 16.44 -5.30 7.36
C ASP A 192 16.72 -3.88 7.86
N GLY A 193 16.16 -3.56 9.03
CA GLY A 193 16.46 -2.30 9.72
C GLY A 193 15.95 -1.04 9.03
N ASP A 194 16.41 0.09 9.54
CA ASP A 194 16.09 1.41 9.01
C ASP A 194 17.15 1.89 8.03
N LEU A 195 16.73 2.51 6.92
CA LEU A 195 17.62 3.10 5.93
C LEU A 195 17.54 4.62 6.03
N PHE A 196 18.65 5.25 6.39
CA PHE A 196 18.74 6.69 6.55
C PHE A 196 19.89 7.27 5.73
N PHE A 197 19.65 8.42 5.10
CA PHE A 197 20.61 9.10 4.22
C PHE A 197 20.91 10.54 4.65
N ASP A 198 21.05 10.79 5.96
CA ASP A 198 21.63 12.02 6.52
C ASP A 198 21.08 13.34 5.94
N GLY A 199 19.76 13.44 5.80
CA GLY A 199 19.08 14.68 5.36
C GLY A 199 18.59 14.69 3.92
N LEU A 200 18.78 13.60 3.16
CA LEU A 200 18.05 13.39 1.91
C LEU A 200 16.58 13.06 2.18
N VAL A 201 15.70 13.61 1.35
CA VAL A 201 14.26 13.36 1.40
C VAL A 201 13.87 12.33 0.35
N CYS A 202 13.22 11.25 0.76
CA CYS A 202 12.72 10.26 -0.18
C CYS A 202 11.47 10.76 -0.92
N HIS A 203 11.34 10.35 -2.18
CA HIS A 203 10.14 10.56 -2.97
C HIS A 203 9.02 9.60 -2.53
N GLN A 204 9.34 8.30 -2.40
CA GLN A 204 8.41 7.28 -1.92
C GLN A 204 9.14 6.18 -1.16
N GLN A 205 8.44 5.54 -0.22
CA GLN A 205 8.89 4.34 0.45
C GLN A 205 7.79 3.27 0.48
N VAL A 206 8.16 2.02 0.22
CA VAL A 206 7.28 0.85 0.34
C VAL A 206 8.00 -0.22 1.15
N SER A 207 7.28 -0.93 2.01
CA SER A 207 7.84 -2.00 2.84
C SER A 207 7.24 -3.37 2.50
N PHE A 208 7.98 -4.42 2.84
CA PHE A 208 7.58 -5.81 2.79
C PHE A 208 8.05 -6.51 4.07
N PRO A 209 7.30 -6.37 5.18
CA PRO A 209 7.71 -6.83 6.49
C PRO A 209 7.71 -8.36 6.64
N GLY A 210 6.98 -9.07 5.77
CA GLY A 210 6.84 -10.53 5.79
C GLY A 210 7.96 -11.30 5.09
N GLY A 211 9.02 -10.64 4.64
CA GLY A 211 10.13 -11.31 3.97
C GLY A 211 10.84 -12.33 4.87
N VAL A 212 11.23 -13.46 4.30
CA VAL A 212 11.91 -14.58 4.99
C VAL A 212 13.06 -15.09 4.13
N VAL A 213 14.15 -15.52 4.79
CA VAL A 213 15.25 -16.26 4.17
C VAL A 213 15.29 -17.66 4.75
N GLN A 214 15.31 -18.66 3.87
CA GLN A 214 15.44 -20.07 4.21
C GLN A 214 16.86 -20.57 3.98
N VAL A 215 17.45 -21.24 4.97
CA VAL A 215 18.83 -21.74 4.92
C VAL A 215 18.86 -23.21 5.35
N ALA A 216 19.52 -24.08 4.59
CA ALA A 216 19.65 -25.48 4.96
C ALA A 216 20.48 -25.66 6.25
N THR A 217 20.18 -26.71 7.03
CA THR A 217 20.78 -26.92 8.35
C THR A 217 22.15 -27.60 8.35
N ASP A 218 22.65 -28.03 7.20
CA ASP A 218 23.96 -28.68 7.09
C ASP A 218 25.10 -27.70 7.38
N ASP A 219 26.19 -28.23 7.93
CA ASP A 219 27.30 -27.42 8.44
C ASP A 219 27.99 -26.61 7.34
N GLU A 220 28.10 -27.15 6.14
CA GLU A 220 28.75 -26.48 5.01
C GLU A 220 27.95 -25.26 4.54
N THR A 221 26.64 -25.41 4.40
CA THR A 221 25.73 -24.31 4.06
C THR A 221 25.72 -23.24 5.14
N LEU A 222 25.68 -23.64 6.42
CA LEU A 222 25.70 -22.70 7.55
C LEU A 222 27.03 -21.94 7.65
N ASP A 223 28.16 -22.57 7.35
CA ASP A 223 29.46 -21.89 7.33
C ASP A 223 29.50 -20.81 6.25
N ARG A 224 29.09 -21.16 5.02
CA ARG A 224 29.02 -20.21 3.89
C ARG A 224 28.08 -19.05 4.21
N PHE A 225 26.89 -19.35 4.73
CA PHE A 225 25.89 -18.35 5.10
C PHE A 225 26.37 -17.44 6.24
N ALA A 226 26.91 -17.99 7.33
CA ALA A 226 27.34 -17.21 8.48
C ALA A 226 28.53 -16.31 8.15
N SER A 227 29.52 -16.81 7.40
CA SER A 227 30.65 -16.01 6.91
C SER A 227 30.16 -14.87 6.01
N PHE A 228 29.21 -15.14 5.11
CA PHE A 228 28.57 -14.12 4.28
C PHE A 228 27.85 -13.05 5.12
N MET A 229 27.04 -13.46 6.09
CA MET A 229 26.32 -12.54 6.98
C MET A 229 27.28 -11.69 7.84
N ALA A 230 28.35 -12.30 8.35
CA ALA A 230 29.38 -11.60 9.12
C ALA A 230 30.20 -10.64 8.24
N GLY A 231 30.47 -11.02 6.99
CA GLY A 231 31.23 -10.28 5.99
C GLY A 231 32.75 -10.46 6.07
N PHE A 232 33.25 -11.47 6.78
CA PHE A 232 34.67 -11.77 6.90
C PHE A 232 34.92 -13.22 7.32
N THR A 233 36.17 -13.67 7.16
CA THR A 233 36.73 -14.90 7.74
C THR A 233 38.00 -14.57 8.53
N PHE A 234 38.55 -15.52 9.27
CA PHE A 234 39.85 -15.38 9.94
C PHE A 234 40.97 -16.00 9.10
N GLN A 235 42.16 -15.38 9.12
CA GLN A 235 43.35 -15.90 8.42
C GLN A 235 43.92 -17.15 9.10
N ASP A 236 43.82 -17.21 10.44
CA ASP A 236 44.25 -18.37 11.23
C ASP A 236 43.22 -19.51 11.11
N SER A 237 43.67 -20.66 10.62
CA SER A 237 42.82 -21.82 10.32
C SER A 237 42.13 -22.41 11.56
N GLU A 238 42.77 -22.42 12.72
CA GLU A 238 42.20 -22.98 13.95
C GLU A 238 41.24 -21.99 14.62
N ALA A 239 41.56 -20.69 14.59
CA ALA A 239 40.64 -19.64 15.01
C ALA A 239 39.39 -19.60 14.12
N ASP A 240 39.54 -19.74 12.80
CA ASP A 240 38.43 -19.73 11.84
C ASP A 240 37.49 -20.92 12.06
N LYS A 241 38.02 -22.14 12.24
CA LYS A 241 37.23 -23.33 12.59
C LYS A 241 36.45 -23.14 13.89
N THR A 242 37.09 -22.59 14.92
CA THR A 242 36.47 -22.34 16.23
C THR A 242 35.31 -21.36 16.10
N VAL A 243 35.50 -20.25 15.38
CA VAL A 243 34.46 -19.24 15.17
C VAL A 243 33.31 -19.80 14.34
N ARG A 244 33.60 -20.55 13.27
CA ARG A 244 32.56 -21.19 12.44
C ARG A 244 31.67 -22.15 13.22
N SER A 245 32.25 -22.99 14.07
CA SER A 245 31.49 -23.89 14.97
C SER A 245 30.48 -23.12 15.83
N ILE A 246 30.89 -21.96 16.37
CA ILE A 246 30.04 -21.10 17.19
C ILE A 246 28.98 -20.40 16.35
N TRP A 247 29.34 -19.93 15.15
CA TRP A 247 28.40 -19.33 14.21
C TRP A 247 27.30 -20.31 13.78
N ARG A 248 27.62 -21.59 13.53
CA ARG A 248 26.59 -22.64 13.28
C ARG A 248 25.63 -22.76 14.46
N LYS A 249 26.15 -22.79 15.69
CA LYS A 249 25.33 -22.82 16.90
C LYS A 249 24.41 -21.62 16.99
N GLN A 250 24.92 -20.40 16.74
CA GLN A 250 24.09 -19.19 16.73
C GLN A 250 23.02 -19.22 15.63
N CYS A 251 23.35 -19.68 14.41
CA CYS A 251 22.36 -19.81 13.35
C CYS A 251 21.21 -20.74 13.77
N ARG A 252 21.53 -21.90 14.35
CA ARG A 252 20.53 -22.88 14.83
C ARG A 252 19.69 -22.38 16.00
N GLU A 253 20.28 -21.58 16.88
CA GLU A 253 19.60 -20.98 18.03
C GLU A 253 18.67 -19.84 17.61
N PHE A 254 19.05 -19.05 16.60
CA PHE A 254 18.30 -17.87 16.16
C PHE A 254 17.28 -18.17 15.07
N GLY A 255 17.50 -19.23 14.29
CA GLY A 255 16.66 -19.65 13.18
C GLY A 255 15.42 -20.42 13.65
N ARG A 256 14.27 -20.12 13.07
CA ARG A 256 13.02 -20.87 13.33
C ARG A 256 12.98 -22.12 12.47
N ARG A 257 12.54 -23.24 13.03
CA ARG A 257 12.20 -24.46 12.28
C ARG A 257 10.69 -24.55 12.09
N GLU A 258 10.26 -25.00 10.93
CA GLU A 258 8.87 -25.37 10.67
C GLU A 258 8.75 -26.88 10.55
N GLN A 259 7.66 -27.45 11.08
CA GLN A 259 7.43 -28.89 11.04
C GLN A 259 7.38 -29.44 9.61
N ALA A 260 6.90 -28.63 8.65
CA ALA A 260 6.84 -29.00 7.23
C ALA A 260 8.23 -29.09 6.57
N HIS A 261 9.24 -28.37 7.09
CA HIS A 261 10.58 -28.31 6.49
C HIS A 261 11.69 -28.37 7.57
N PRO A 262 11.84 -29.51 8.28
CA PRO A 262 12.72 -29.61 9.45
C PRO A 262 14.21 -29.47 9.12
N GLY A 263 14.61 -29.67 7.86
CA GLY A 263 15.97 -29.51 7.36
C GLY A 263 16.40 -28.07 7.05
N HIS A 264 15.56 -27.08 7.35
CA HIS A 264 15.84 -25.67 7.09
C HIS A 264 15.60 -24.78 8.30
N LEU A 265 16.34 -23.67 8.35
CA LEU A 265 16.18 -22.57 9.28
C LEU A 265 15.59 -21.37 8.55
N LEU A 266 14.61 -20.72 9.19
CA LEU A 266 13.97 -19.52 8.68
C LEU A 266 14.42 -18.30 9.50
N PHE A 267 14.80 -17.24 8.77
CA PHE A 267 15.17 -15.94 9.34
C PHE A 267 14.28 -14.86 8.75
N SER A 268 13.84 -13.92 9.58
CA SER A 268 13.08 -12.75 9.11
C SER A 268 14.00 -11.84 8.31
N ALA A 269 13.53 -11.40 7.15
CA ALA A 269 14.25 -10.50 6.25
C ALA A 269 13.27 -9.49 5.65
N PRO A 270 12.69 -8.57 6.45
CA PRO A 270 11.89 -7.46 5.93
C PRO A 270 12.67 -6.70 4.85
N ASN A 271 11.97 -6.32 3.79
CA ASN A 271 12.53 -5.52 2.70
C ASN A 271 11.85 -4.17 2.66
N ILE A 272 12.57 -3.15 2.21
CA ILE A 272 12.03 -1.84 1.86
C ILE A 272 12.56 -1.43 0.50
N MET A 273 11.74 -0.70 -0.24
CA MET A 273 12.15 0.04 -1.42
C MET A 273 12.00 1.52 -1.07
N VAL A 274 13.07 2.29 -1.28
CA VAL A 274 13.07 3.74 -1.12
C VAL A 274 13.48 4.37 -2.44
N THR A 275 12.73 5.36 -2.91
CA THR A 275 13.01 6.08 -4.15
C THR A 275 13.38 7.52 -3.87
N PHE A 276 14.27 8.06 -4.70
CA PHE A 276 14.75 9.44 -4.62
C PHE A 276 14.77 10.03 -6.03
N THR A 277 14.42 11.30 -6.14
CA THR A 277 14.62 12.10 -7.34
C THR A 277 15.74 13.09 -7.08
N LYS A 278 16.16 13.85 -8.11
CA LYS A 278 17.12 14.96 -7.95
C LYS A 278 16.73 15.98 -6.87
N HIS A 279 15.44 16.04 -6.50
CA HIS A 279 14.91 16.92 -5.48
C HIS A 279 15.14 16.44 -4.04
N ALA A 280 15.71 15.26 -3.83
CA ALA A 280 16.00 14.73 -2.50
C ALA A 280 16.90 15.65 -1.65
N THR A 281 17.70 16.52 -2.29
CA THR A 281 18.59 17.50 -1.65
C THR A 281 17.90 18.83 -1.32
N ALA A 282 16.59 18.98 -1.55
CA ALA A 282 15.87 20.25 -1.40
C ALA A 282 15.53 20.66 0.05
N LEU A 283 15.90 19.85 1.04
CA LEU A 283 15.64 20.13 2.46
C LEU A 283 16.19 21.48 2.97
N PRO A 284 17.37 21.97 2.53
CA PRO A 284 17.88 23.29 2.93
C PRO A 284 16.94 24.46 2.60
N GLU A 285 16.17 24.39 1.50
CA GLU A 285 15.19 25.43 1.13
C GLU A 285 14.07 25.53 2.17
N LEU A 286 13.58 24.38 2.66
CA LEU A 286 12.60 24.33 3.74
C LEU A 286 13.23 24.81 5.05
N LYS A 287 14.52 24.46 5.27
CA LYS A 287 15.27 24.86 6.47
C LYS A 287 15.37 26.36 6.66
N ALA A 288 15.49 27.10 5.57
CA ALA A 288 15.57 28.56 5.61
C ALA A 288 14.25 29.24 6.00
N GLN A 289 13.11 28.56 5.87
CA GLN A 289 11.79 29.18 5.99
C GLN A 289 11.09 28.90 7.33
N ILE A 290 11.41 27.79 8.00
CA ILE A 290 10.61 27.25 9.09
C ILE A 290 11.48 26.90 10.30
N PRO A 291 11.02 27.11 11.54
CA PRO A 291 11.71 26.63 12.73
C PRO A 291 11.82 25.09 12.75
N PHE A 292 12.97 24.57 13.20
CA PHE A 292 13.17 23.12 13.39
C PHE A 292 12.91 22.76 14.84
N ALA A 293 12.37 21.56 15.06
CA ALA A 293 12.28 21.04 16.42
C ALA A 293 13.70 20.86 16.99
N SER A 294 13.89 21.18 18.26
CA SER A 294 15.13 20.82 18.96
C SER A 294 15.30 19.30 18.94
N ARG A 295 16.55 18.82 19.04
CA ARG A 295 16.86 17.37 19.16
C ARG A 295 16.16 16.69 20.35
N GLU A 296 15.53 17.45 21.25
CA GLU A 296 14.90 16.99 22.49
C GLU A 296 13.41 16.64 22.36
N ARG A 297 12.79 16.74 21.17
CA ARG A 297 11.37 16.37 21.01
C ARG A 297 11.14 14.89 21.32
N LYS A 298 10.61 14.61 22.50
CA LYS A 298 10.30 13.24 22.95
C LYS A 298 9.07 12.70 22.23
N ILE A 299 9.30 11.77 21.30
CA ILE A 299 8.24 10.99 20.62
C ILE A 299 7.72 9.92 21.59
N LYS A 300 6.41 9.84 21.83
CA LYS A 300 5.85 8.89 22.81
C LYS A 300 5.83 7.45 22.30
N SER A 301 5.49 7.25 21.02
CA SER A 301 5.55 5.94 20.36
C SER A 301 6.99 5.46 20.27
N HIS A 302 7.29 4.32 20.89
CA HIS A 302 8.62 3.71 20.79
C HIS A 302 8.88 3.18 19.37
N GLN A 303 7.85 2.67 18.69
CA GLN A 303 7.96 2.18 17.33
C GLN A 303 8.42 3.31 16.38
N ALA A 304 7.81 4.50 16.50
CA ALA A 304 8.14 5.64 15.67
C ALA A 304 9.61 6.10 15.83
N ARG A 305 10.23 5.87 17.00
CA ARG A 305 11.63 6.25 17.27
C ARG A 305 12.65 5.42 16.50
N PHE A 306 12.25 4.28 15.94
CA PHE A 306 13.14 3.49 15.09
C PHE A 306 13.27 4.06 13.66
N TYR A 307 12.39 5.00 13.29
CA TYR A 307 12.46 5.69 12.00
C TYR A 307 13.23 7.01 12.16
N HIS A 308 14.17 7.26 11.25
CA HIS A 308 14.99 8.47 11.22
C HIS A 308 14.46 9.46 10.16
N PRO A 309 13.59 10.43 10.53
CA PRO A 309 13.05 11.40 9.56
C PRO A 309 14.17 12.25 8.95
N ALA A 310 13.98 12.70 7.71
CA ALA A 310 14.92 13.63 7.07
C ALA A 310 15.04 14.93 7.88
N ALA A 311 13.92 15.39 8.41
CA ALA A 311 13.87 16.42 9.44
C ALA A 311 12.53 16.45 10.17
N ILE A 312 12.53 17.09 11.35
CA ILE A 312 11.31 17.47 12.08
C ILE A 312 11.22 19.00 12.08
N VAL A 313 10.22 19.54 11.38
CA VAL A 313 9.91 20.98 11.36
C VAL A 313 8.84 21.28 12.40
N ARG A 314 8.95 22.42 13.09
CA ARG A 314 8.00 22.85 14.13
C ARG A 314 7.35 24.18 13.71
N PRO A 315 6.33 24.15 12.84
CA PRO A 315 5.62 25.37 12.45
C PRO A 315 4.97 26.04 13.66
N THR A 316 5.17 27.35 13.81
CA THR A 316 4.57 28.19 14.87
C THR A 316 3.42 29.09 14.39
N LYS A 317 3.14 29.10 13.08
CA LYS A 317 2.05 29.86 12.45
C LYS A 317 1.56 29.13 11.20
N VAL A 318 0.34 29.40 10.78
CA VAL A 318 -0.33 28.67 9.67
C VAL A 318 0.46 28.77 8.37
N GLU A 319 1.11 29.91 8.11
CA GLU A 319 1.90 30.16 6.92
C GLU A 319 3.10 29.20 6.80
N HIS A 320 3.68 28.78 7.92
CA HIS A 320 4.75 27.78 7.92
C HIS A 320 4.23 26.41 7.44
N ILE A 321 3.02 26.03 7.84
CA ILE A 321 2.40 24.78 7.35
C ILE A 321 2.14 24.87 5.85
N GLN A 322 1.65 26.02 5.37
CA GLN A 322 1.46 26.27 3.95
C GLN A 322 2.78 26.17 3.17
N GLN A 323 3.88 26.68 3.73
CA GLN A 323 5.23 26.54 3.14
C GLN A 323 5.67 25.08 3.08
N CYS A 324 5.47 24.27 4.14
CA CYS A 324 5.73 22.84 4.12
C CYS A 324 4.98 22.14 2.98
N VAL A 325 3.69 22.42 2.83
CA VAL A 325 2.85 21.79 1.80
C VAL A 325 3.27 22.23 0.40
N ARG A 326 3.51 23.52 0.18
CA ARG A 326 3.98 24.02 -1.13
C ARG A 326 5.35 23.44 -1.49
N TRP A 327 6.24 23.30 -0.52
CA TRP A 327 7.52 22.63 -0.70
C TRP A 327 7.34 21.16 -1.09
N ALA A 328 6.44 20.44 -0.41
CA ALA A 328 6.14 19.05 -0.74
C ALA A 328 5.51 18.90 -2.14
N LEU A 329 4.60 19.79 -2.53
CA LEU A 329 4.01 19.81 -3.86
C LEU A 329 5.06 20.11 -4.94
N LYS A 330 5.92 21.11 -4.71
CA LYS A 330 7.00 21.51 -5.63
C LYS A 330 7.97 20.36 -5.90
N TYR A 331 8.30 19.58 -4.87
CA TYR A 331 9.32 18.54 -4.93
C TYR A 331 8.77 17.12 -4.95
N LYS A 332 7.45 16.95 -5.07
CA LYS A 332 6.74 15.67 -5.01
C LYS A 332 7.18 14.84 -3.79
N ALA A 333 7.32 15.49 -2.65
CA ALA A 333 7.76 14.86 -1.41
C ALA A 333 6.54 14.49 -0.52
N SER A 334 6.68 13.43 0.26
CA SER A 334 5.71 13.07 1.29
C SER A 334 5.99 13.81 2.61
N LEU A 335 4.97 13.98 3.43
CA LEU A 335 5.02 14.57 4.76
C LEU A 335 4.35 13.64 5.78
N THR A 336 4.84 13.65 7.01
CA THR A 336 4.12 13.10 8.17
C THR A 336 3.75 14.20 9.15
N VAL A 337 2.78 13.94 10.03
CA VAL A 337 2.32 14.91 11.03
C VAL A 337 2.46 14.31 12.43
N ILE A 338 3.04 15.09 13.34
CA ILE A 338 3.18 14.76 14.75
C ILE A 338 2.23 15.66 15.56
N GLY A 339 1.13 15.06 16.03
CA GLY A 339 0.31 15.65 17.10
C GLY A 339 0.78 15.15 18.47
N GLY A 340 -0.04 14.30 19.10
CA GLY A 340 0.30 13.69 20.40
C GLY A 340 1.46 12.68 20.39
N SER A 341 2.00 12.30 19.22
CA SER A 341 3.13 11.36 19.02
C SER A 341 2.91 9.90 19.46
N HIS A 342 1.65 9.46 19.56
CA HIS A 342 1.28 8.09 19.95
C HIS A 342 1.23 7.08 18.79
N SER A 343 1.11 7.55 17.54
CA SER A 343 1.12 6.68 16.37
C SER A 343 2.55 6.22 16.03
N GLY A 344 2.70 4.97 15.60
CA GLY A 344 3.96 4.47 15.00
C GLY A 344 4.30 5.16 13.67
N GLN A 345 3.33 5.83 13.05
CA GLN A 345 3.43 6.37 11.69
C GLN A 345 3.65 7.89 11.66
N CYS A 346 3.72 8.55 12.82
CA CYS A 346 3.97 9.99 12.85
C CYS A 346 5.40 10.37 12.42
N LEU A 347 6.31 9.40 12.39
CA LEU A 347 7.65 9.51 11.83
C LEU A 347 7.86 8.43 10.76
N GLN A 348 8.61 8.79 9.73
CA GLN A 348 9.04 7.90 8.66
C GLN A 348 10.43 8.30 8.21
N SER A 349 11.22 7.31 7.82
CA SER A 349 12.63 7.53 7.51
C SER A 349 12.81 8.28 6.22
N ASN A 350 13.73 9.26 6.20
CA ASN A 350 13.94 10.16 5.07
C ASN A 350 12.69 10.97 4.67
N VAL A 351 11.68 11.08 5.54
CA VAL A 351 10.49 11.93 5.31
C VAL A 351 10.55 13.14 6.22
N VAL A 352 9.97 14.27 5.79
CA VAL A 352 9.84 15.46 6.64
C VAL A 352 8.60 15.32 7.52
N SER A 353 8.79 15.46 8.84
CA SER A 353 7.71 15.40 9.82
C SER A 353 7.35 16.78 10.35
N ILE A 354 6.06 17.10 10.42
CA ILE A 354 5.53 18.38 10.89
C ILE A 354 5.07 18.23 12.33
N ASP A 355 5.79 18.83 13.26
CA ASP A 355 5.45 18.86 14.68
C ASP A 355 4.48 19.99 15.00
N MET A 356 3.24 19.62 15.29
CA MET A 356 2.16 20.54 15.61
C MET A 356 2.19 21.03 17.07
N SER A 357 3.20 20.64 17.86
CA SER A 357 3.32 21.00 19.28
C SER A 357 3.45 22.51 19.60
N ALA A 358 3.54 23.39 18.60
CA ALA A 358 3.44 24.84 18.82
C ALA A 358 1.99 25.36 18.71
N PHE A 359 1.07 24.57 18.14
CA PHE A 359 -0.35 24.85 18.08
C PHE A 359 -1.02 24.20 19.30
N ASP A 360 -0.77 24.76 20.48
CA ASP A 360 -1.12 24.19 21.79
C ASP A 360 -2.21 24.97 22.54
N LYS A 361 -2.93 25.87 21.87
CA LYS A 361 -3.96 26.72 22.48
C LYS A 361 -5.35 26.09 22.51
N ILE A 362 -6.08 26.46 23.56
CA ILE A 362 -7.46 26.06 23.81
C ILE A 362 -8.24 27.34 24.13
N HIS A 363 -9.33 27.56 23.40
CA HIS A 363 -10.15 28.76 23.53
C HIS A 363 -11.62 28.41 23.69
N THR A 364 -12.23 28.84 24.78
CA THR A 364 -13.67 28.70 25.00
C THR A 364 -14.42 29.76 24.19
N ALA A 365 -15.44 29.33 23.45
CA ALA A 365 -16.26 30.20 22.61
C ALA A 365 -17.74 29.97 22.92
N ILE A 366 -18.46 31.03 23.25
CA ILE A 366 -19.91 30.99 23.44
C ILE A 366 -20.56 31.47 22.13
N ALA A 367 -21.20 30.56 21.41
CA ALA A 367 -21.96 30.93 20.22
C ALA A 367 -23.31 31.55 20.66
N LYS A 368 -23.47 32.87 20.49
CA LYS A 368 -24.80 33.50 20.45
C LYS A 368 -25.36 33.28 19.04
N ARG A 369 -26.37 32.41 18.87
CA ARG A 369 -27.10 32.29 17.58
C ARG A 369 -27.83 33.62 17.34
N LYS A 370 -27.67 34.20 16.14
CA LYS A 370 -28.30 35.49 15.78
C LYS A 370 -29.79 35.37 15.43
N ASP A 371 -30.29 34.18 15.10
CA ASP A 371 -31.58 34.01 14.41
C ASP A 371 -32.48 32.87 14.97
N GLU A 372 -32.43 32.53 16.27
CA GLU A 372 -33.32 31.51 16.86
C GLU A 372 -34.01 31.97 18.14
N GLU A 373 -35.19 31.39 18.42
CA GLU A 373 -36.06 31.69 19.56
C GLU A 373 -35.33 31.68 20.92
N PRO A 374 -35.76 32.52 21.88
CA PRO A 374 -35.14 32.67 23.21
C PRO A 374 -35.19 31.42 24.13
N SER A 375 -35.66 30.28 23.63
CA SER A 375 -35.82 29.01 24.37
C SER A 375 -34.64 28.03 24.21
N SER A 376 -33.68 28.29 23.30
CA SER A 376 -32.53 27.41 23.09
C SER A 376 -31.31 27.86 23.91
N SER A 377 -30.77 26.96 24.75
CA SER A 377 -29.54 27.21 25.53
C SER A 377 -28.37 27.50 24.57
N PRO A 378 -27.54 28.53 24.81
CA PRO A 378 -26.38 28.81 23.95
C PRO A 378 -25.48 27.58 23.87
N THR A 379 -25.17 27.11 22.65
CA THR A 379 -24.25 25.99 22.46
C THR A 379 -22.84 26.45 22.79
N SER A 380 -22.32 26.01 23.92
CA SER A 380 -20.92 26.23 24.30
C SER A 380 -20.02 25.40 23.38
N MET A 381 -18.93 26.01 22.92
CA MET A 381 -17.95 25.38 22.03
C MET A 381 -16.55 25.66 22.55
N VAL A 382 -15.60 24.83 22.14
CA VAL A 382 -14.18 25.05 22.41
C VAL A 382 -13.38 24.87 21.12
N VAL A 383 -12.51 25.82 20.82
CA VAL A 383 -11.54 25.74 19.74
C VAL A 383 -10.26 25.17 20.32
N VAL A 384 -9.83 24.02 19.80
CA VAL A 384 -8.68 23.26 20.27
C VAL A 384 -7.69 23.14 19.14
N GLU A 385 -6.47 23.62 19.36
CA GLU A 385 -5.38 23.45 18.42
C GLU A 385 -4.83 22.01 18.40
N SER A 386 -4.29 21.60 17.25
CA SER A 386 -3.95 20.20 16.96
C SER A 386 -2.74 19.65 17.75
N GLY A 387 -1.95 20.52 18.38
CA GLY A 387 -0.86 20.17 19.28
C GLY A 387 -1.31 19.86 20.71
N CYS A 388 -2.56 20.16 21.08
CA CYS A 388 -3.09 19.87 22.41
C CYS A 388 -3.23 18.35 22.66
N ASN A 389 -3.17 17.97 23.93
CA ASN A 389 -3.42 16.60 24.39
C ASN A 389 -4.77 16.52 25.11
N ALA A 390 -5.34 15.32 25.21
CA ALA A 390 -6.65 15.09 25.83
C ALA A 390 -6.71 15.60 27.27
N GLY A 391 -5.66 15.38 28.08
CA GLY A 391 -5.62 15.82 29.47
C GLY A 391 -5.65 17.35 29.61
N ASP A 392 -5.01 18.08 28.69
CA ASP A 392 -5.00 19.54 28.70
C ASP A 392 -6.38 20.08 28.31
N VAL A 393 -7.02 19.48 27.30
CA VAL A 393 -8.38 19.85 26.90
C VAL A 393 -9.41 19.59 28.00
N VAL A 394 -9.35 18.42 28.64
CA VAL A 394 -10.26 18.10 29.76
C VAL A 394 -10.05 19.08 30.91
N ARG A 395 -8.81 19.37 31.31
CA ARG A 395 -8.51 20.31 32.41
C ARG A 395 -9.04 21.72 32.15
N GLU A 396 -8.76 22.27 30.96
CA GLU A 396 -9.18 23.64 30.61
C GLU A 396 -10.70 23.76 30.44
N THR A 397 -11.35 22.77 29.84
CA THR A 397 -12.81 22.78 29.68
C THR A 397 -13.54 22.61 31.02
N MET A 398 -13.00 21.77 31.92
CA MET A 398 -13.56 21.57 33.25
C MET A 398 -13.46 22.80 34.13
N ALA A 399 -12.41 23.61 33.98
CA ALA A 399 -12.24 24.86 34.72
C ALA A 399 -13.41 25.85 34.47
N VAL A 400 -14.13 25.71 33.35
CA VAL A 400 -15.34 26.49 33.04
C VAL A 400 -16.64 25.67 33.12
N GLY A 401 -16.61 24.51 33.79
CA GLY A 401 -17.79 23.67 34.04
C GLY A 401 -18.24 22.84 32.84
N THR A 402 -17.39 22.63 31.84
CA THR A 402 -17.72 21.87 30.62
C THR A 402 -16.71 20.74 30.36
N THR A 403 -16.99 19.89 29.38
CA THR A 403 -16.11 18.82 28.93
C THR A 403 -16.30 18.54 27.44
N VAL A 404 -15.37 17.79 26.86
CA VAL A 404 -15.44 17.24 25.49
C VAL A 404 -15.21 15.72 25.60
N PRO A 405 -15.99 14.88 24.89
CA PRO A 405 -15.72 13.45 24.85
C PRO A 405 -14.36 13.19 24.19
N LEU A 406 -13.38 12.74 24.97
CA LEU A 406 -12.01 12.46 24.55
C LEU A 406 -11.58 11.06 25.04
N GLY A 407 -10.40 10.61 24.64
CA GLY A 407 -9.89 9.28 25.00
C GLY A 407 -9.38 9.18 26.43
N ALA A 408 -9.29 7.94 26.91
CA ALA A 408 -8.92 7.58 28.29
C ALA A 408 -7.49 7.96 28.72
N ARG A 409 -6.59 8.28 27.78
CA ARG A 409 -5.17 8.53 28.09
C ARG A 409 -4.82 10.02 27.93
N PRO A 410 -4.39 10.72 28.99
CA PRO A 410 -4.27 12.18 28.99
C PRO A 410 -3.20 12.71 28.01
N SER A 411 -2.20 11.89 27.71
CA SER A 411 -1.10 12.25 26.81
C SER A 411 -1.42 12.10 25.31
N VAL A 412 -2.58 11.53 24.94
CA VAL A 412 -2.96 11.34 23.54
C VAL A 412 -3.43 12.67 22.94
N GLY A 413 -3.06 12.96 21.69
CA GLY A 413 -3.41 14.22 21.01
C GLY A 413 -4.27 14.02 19.76
N SER A 414 -4.22 14.99 18.86
CA SER A 414 -5.19 15.17 17.76
C SER A 414 -5.47 14.01 16.82
N GLY A 415 -4.51 13.11 16.60
CA GLY A 415 -4.75 11.89 15.82
C GLY A 415 -5.92 11.07 16.34
N LEU A 416 -6.18 11.08 17.65
CA LEU A 416 -7.29 10.36 18.27
C LEU A 416 -8.65 10.91 17.80
N TRP A 417 -8.92 12.20 18.02
CA TRP A 417 -10.23 12.77 17.78
C TRP A 417 -10.54 13.01 16.30
N LEU A 418 -9.52 13.02 15.44
CA LEU A 418 -9.70 13.00 13.97
C LEU A 418 -10.00 11.59 13.42
N GLN A 419 -9.79 10.54 14.21
CA GLN A 419 -9.95 9.13 13.79
C GLN A 419 -11.13 8.43 14.48
N GLY A 420 -11.99 9.18 15.17
CA GLY A 420 -13.05 8.64 16.02
C GLY A 420 -12.90 9.19 17.42
N GLY A 421 -12.08 8.56 18.24
CA GLY A 421 -11.86 8.93 19.63
C GLY A 421 -12.82 8.19 20.56
N VAL A 422 -12.40 7.00 20.98
CA VAL A 422 -13.10 6.17 21.97
C VAL A 422 -12.58 6.50 23.36
N GLY A 423 -13.48 6.73 24.32
CA GLY A 423 -13.17 7.01 25.72
C GLY A 423 -14.42 6.94 26.60
N HIS A 424 -14.29 7.30 27.88
CA HIS A 424 -15.32 7.03 28.90
C HIS A 424 -16.67 7.71 28.65
N LEU A 425 -16.69 8.84 27.93
CA LEU A 425 -17.92 9.55 27.57
C LEU A 425 -18.54 9.07 26.25
N ALA A 426 -17.96 8.07 25.59
CA ALA A 426 -18.43 7.60 24.28
C ALA A 426 -19.88 7.11 24.34
N ARG A 427 -20.27 6.38 25.38
CA ARG A 427 -21.65 5.91 25.57
C ARG A 427 -22.65 7.04 25.80
N LEU A 428 -22.23 8.12 26.47
CA LEU A 428 -23.12 9.23 26.79
C LEU A 428 -23.27 10.22 25.62
N HIS A 429 -22.15 10.59 24.98
CA HIS A 429 -22.09 11.71 24.02
C HIS A 429 -21.61 11.34 22.61
N GLY A 430 -21.23 10.09 22.37
CA GLY A 430 -20.66 9.63 21.11
C GLY A 430 -19.14 9.76 21.09
N LEU A 431 -18.54 9.43 19.95
CA LEU A 431 -17.09 9.51 19.78
C LEU A 431 -16.60 10.96 19.81
N SER A 432 -15.32 11.18 20.06
CA SER A 432 -14.73 12.53 20.02
C SER A 432 -15.02 13.26 18.71
N CYS A 433 -14.97 12.53 17.60
CA CYS A 433 -15.21 13.08 16.28
C CYS A 433 -16.66 13.56 16.10
N ASP A 434 -17.63 13.00 16.85
CA ASP A 434 -19.03 13.41 16.80
C ASP A 434 -19.24 14.78 17.45
N ALA A 435 -18.32 15.20 18.33
CA ALA A 435 -18.33 16.53 18.90
C ALA A 435 -17.71 17.59 17.97
N ILE A 436 -17.06 17.21 16.87
CA ILE A 436 -16.47 18.16 15.91
C ILE A 436 -17.57 18.85 15.10
N VAL A 437 -17.62 20.18 15.19
CA VAL A 437 -18.56 21.04 14.46
C VAL A 437 -17.88 21.98 13.46
N GLY A 438 -16.55 22.09 13.49
CA GLY A 438 -15.78 22.86 12.52
C GLY A 438 -14.28 22.62 12.66
N ALA A 439 -13.51 23.06 11.67
CA ALA A 439 -12.05 22.92 11.68
C ALA A 439 -11.37 23.95 10.79
N VAL A 440 -10.10 24.23 11.11
CA VAL A 440 -9.15 24.96 10.26
C VAL A 440 -8.02 24.00 9.88
N LEU A 441 -7.65 23.96 8.61
CA LEU A 441 -6.59 23.08 8.10
C LEU A 441 -5.89 23.68 6.89
N VAL A 442 -4.73 23.13 6.53
CA VAL A 442 -4.06 23.42 5.26
C VAL A 442 -4.33 22.28 4.29
N SER A 443 -4.90 22.62 3.13
CA SER A 443 -5.15 21.69 2.02
C SER A 443 -3.83 21.21 1.44
N VAL A 444 -3.62 19.89 1.38
CA VAL A 444 -2.42 19.31 0.76
C VAL A 444 -2.45 19.26 -0.76
N ALA A 445 -3.63 19.46 -1.38
CA ALA A 445 -3.75 19.65 -2.82
C ALA A 445 -3.27 21.04 -3.29
N SER A 446 -3.45 22.08 -2.47
CA SER A 446 -3.25 23.49 -2.91
C SER A 446 -2.28 24.31 -2.05
N GLY A 447 -1.98 23.87 -0.82
CA GLY A 447 -1.27 24.68 0.17
C GLY A 447 -2.06 25.89 0.69
N GLN A 448 -3.36 25.97 0.43
CA GLN A 448 -4.23 27.01 0.97
C GLN A 448 -4.73 26.66 2.38
N ALA A 449 -4.81 27.67 3.25
CA ALA A 449 -5.53 27.56 4.51
C ALA A 449 -7.03 27.54 4.22
N VAL A 450 -7.73 26.58 4.79
CA VAL A 450 -9.17 26.40 4.60
C VAL A 450 -9.85 26.24 5.96
N TYR A 451 -11.12 26.62 6.01
CA TYR A 451 -11.97 26.37 7.17
C TYR A 451 -13.30 25.76 6.73
N VAL A 452 -13.82 24.84 7.54
CA VAL A 452 -15.07 24.11 7.29
C VAL A 452 -15.96 24.11 8.53
N GLY A 453 -17.28 24.11 8.33
CA GLY A 453 -18.24 24.09 9.44
C GLY A 453 -18.25 25.36 10.28
N SER A 454 -18.54 25.20 11.57
CA SER A 454 -18.79 26.28 12.55
C SER A 454 -17.49 26.78 13.21
N VAL A 455 -16.65 27.48 12.46
CA VAL A 455 -15.45 28.14 13.00
C VAL A 455 -15.75 29.61 13.35
N PRO A 456 -15.58 30.06 14.60
CA PRO A 456 -15.78 31.48 14.95
C PRO A 456 -14.81 32.39 14.17
N SER A 457 -15.29 33.56 13.73
CA SER A 457 -14.55 34.43 12.81
C SER A 457 -13.18 34.86 13.31
N GLN A 458 -13.03 35.07 14.62
CA GLN A 458 -11.76 35.45 15.24
C GLN A 458 -10.69 34.34 15.23
N TYR A 459 -11.08 33.08 15.01
CA TYR A 459 -10.17 31.94 14.91
C TYR A 459 -9.98 31.45 13.47
N ARG A 460 -10.45 32.23 12.48
CA ARG A 460 -10.20 31.95 11.06
C ARG A 460 -8.88 32.64 10.66
N PRO A 461 -7.90 31.91 10.08
CA PRO A 461 -6.68 32.54 9.59
C PRO A 461 -6.97 33.58 8.50
N ALA A 462 -6.13 34.61 8.42
CA ALA A 462 -6.24 35.61 7.36
C ALA A 462 -6.11 34.96 5.97
N GLY A 463 -7.02 35.28 5.06
CA GLY A 463 -7.03 34.69 3.72
C GLY A 463 -7.47 33.23 3.66
N ALA A 464 -7.91 32.63 4.78
CA ALA A 464 -8.48 31.28 4.74
C ALA A 464 -9.80 31.27 3.95
N VAL A 465 -9.98 30.26 3.11
CA VAL A 465 -11.15 30.12 2.25
C VAL A 465 -12.04 28.96 2.67
N ARG A 466 -13.32 29.04 2.36
CA ARG A 466 -14.26 27.95 2.54
C ARG A 466 -14.33 27.14 1.24
N PRO A 467 -13.94 25.85 1.23
CA PRO A 467 -13.89 25.06 0.01
C PRO A 467 -15.30 24.64 -0.46
N LYS A 468 -15.47 24.36 -1.75
CA LYS A 468 -16.76 23.90 -2.32
C LYS A 468 -17.23 22.58 -1.70
N HIS A 469 -16.31 21.68 -1.42
CA HIS A 469 -16.53 20.37 -0.79
C HIS A 469 -16.40 20.44 0.74
N GLU A 470 -16.79 21.55 1.39
CA GLU A 470 -16.62 21.70 2.85
C GLU A 470 -17.36 20.63 3.66
N ALA A 471 -18.52 20.18 3.18
CA ALA A 471 -19.31 19.14 3.85
C ALA A 471 -18.59 17.79 3.83
N ASP A 472 -18.02 17.41 2.67
CA ASP A 472 -17.22 16.19 2.53
C ASP A 472 -15.95 16.25 3.37
N LEU A 473 -15.29 17.41 3.42
CA LEU A 473 -14.07 17.58 4.20
C LEU A 473 -14.36 17.54 5.70
N LEU A 474 -15.42 18.20 6.18
CA LEU A 474 -15.84 18.10 7.58
C LEU A 474 -16.23 16.66 7.95
N TRP A 475 -16.99 15.99 7.09
CA TRP A 475 -17.34 14.57 7.24
C TRP A 475 -16.09 13.68 7.32
N ALA A 476 -15.10 13.93 6.47
CA ALA A 476 -13.86 13.18 6.39
C ALA A 476 -12.98 13.37 7.65
N LEU A 477 -12.89 14.60 8.17
CA LEU A 477 -12.19 14.90 9.42
C LEU A 477 -12.81 14.20 10.64
N LYS A 478 -14.07 13.77 10.54
CA LYS A 478 -14.77 13.02 11.59
C LYS A 478 -14.54 11.49 11.51
N GLY A 479 -13.30 11.06 11.25
CA GLY A 479 -12.95 9.63 11.29
C GLY A 479 -11.77 9.19 10.44
N ALA A 480 -11.36 9.95 9.42
CA ALA A 480 -10.30 9.55 8.51
C ALA A 480 -8.88 10.02 8.91
N GLY A 481 -8.75 10.71 10.04
CA GLY A 481 -7.47 11.15 10.57
C GLY A 481 -6.77 12.17 9.68
N THR A 482 -5.48 11.98 9.47
CA THR A 482 -4.60 12.89 8.72
C THR A 482 -4.64 12.66 7.21
N ASN A 483 -5.71 12.08 6.65
CA ASN A 483 -5.73 11.70 5.23
C ASN A 483 -5.89 12.88 4.26
N PHE A 484 -6.50 14.00 4.68
CA PHE A 484 -7.04 15.02 3.76
C PHE A 484 -6.54 16.44 4.02
N GLY A 485 -5.51 16.60 4.86
CA GLY A 485 -4.89 17.89 5.12
C GLY A 485 -4.23 17.93 6.49
N ILE A 486 -3.48 19.01 6.72
CA ILE A 486 -2.83 19.26 8.01
C ILE A 486 -3.75 20.13 8.85
N VAL A 487 -4.44 19.51 9.81
CA VAL A 487 -5.38 20.19 10.70
C VAL A 487 -4.62 21.12 11.64
N VAL A 488 -5.00 22.39 11.66
CA VAL A 488 -4.47 23.41 12.56
C VAL A 488 -5.23 23.39 13.87
N SER A 489 -6.56 23.48 13.80
CA SER A 489 -7.46 23.48 14.96
C SER A 489 -8.82 22.88 14.62
N VAL A 490 -9.51 22.43 15.67
CA VAL A 490 -10.84 21.81 15.61
C VAL A 490 -11.76 22.55 16.58
N VAL A 491 -13.01 22.73 16.20
CA VAL A 491 -14.07 23.27 17.06
C VAL A 491 -14.93 22.13 17.55
N PHE A 492 -14.96 21.93 18.86
CA PHE A 492 -15.82 20.96 19.52
C PHE A 492 -17.06 21.65 20.10
N ARG A 493 -18.23 21.00 19.98
CA ARG A 493 -19.32 21.24 20.94
C ARG A 493 -18.90 20.71 22.31
N THR A 494 -19.27 21.42 23.37
CA THR A 494 -18.98 21.00 24.74
C THR A 494 -20.25 20.52 25.44
N PHE A 495 -20.05 19.77 26.53
CA PHE A 495 -21.10 19.23 27.38
C PHE A 495 -20.85 19.65 28.83
N PRO A 496 -21.86 19.67 29.71
CA PRO A 496 -21.62 19.92 31.14
C PRO A 496 -20.63 18.91 31.72
N ALA A 497 -19.66 19.37 32.51
CA ALA A 497 -18.65 18.50 33.12
C ALA A 497 -19.31 17.55 34.15
N PRO A 498 -19.21 16.22 34.00
CA PRO A 498 -19.73 15.29 34.99
C PRO A 498 -18.69 14.96 36.06
N MET A 499 -19.17 14.48 37.20
CA MET A 499 -18.38 13.70 38.16
C MET A 499 -18.55 12.21 37.85
N TYR A 500 -17.59 11.39 38.29
CA TYR A 500 -17.53 9.96 38.02
C TYR A 500 -17.45 9.16 39.31
N SER A 501 -18.30 8.14 39.43
CA SER A 501 -18.12 7.04 40.38
C SER A 501 -17.43 5.89 39.65
N VAL A 502 -16.32 5.39 40.20
CA VAL A 502 -15.50 4.33 39.60
C VAL A 502 -15.34 3.17 40.57
N TRP A 503 -15.74 1.98 40.13
CA TRP A 503 -15.60 0.73 40.87
C TRP A 503 -14.71 -0.24 40.09
N ASN A 504 -13.85 -0.97 40.80
CA ASN A 504 -12.95 -1.94 40.19
C ASN A 504 -13.08 -3.32 40.85
N TRP A 505 -12.98 -4.36 40.02
CA TRP A 505 -12.87 -5.76 40.43
C TRP A 505 -11.70 -6.41 39.70
N ASN A 506 -11.03 -7.33 40.36
CA ASN A 506 -10.02 -8.19 39.78
C ASN A 506 -10.24 -9.63 40.26
N MET A 507 -10.65 -10.49 39.33
CA MET A 507 -11.06 -11.86 39.63
C MET A 507 -10.13 -12.86 38.94
N PRO A 508 -9.55 -13.84 39.65
CA PRO A 508 -8.88 -14.95 39.00
C PRO A 508 -9.89 -15.80 38.23
N LEU A 509 -9.46 -16.32 37.08
CA LEU A 509 -10.19 -17.31 36.30
C LEU A 509 -9.61 -18.69 36.57
N GLU A 510 -10.44 -19.64 36.98
CA GLU A 510 -9.98 -20.98 37.40
C GLU A 510 -9.62 -21.86 36.19
N ASP A 511 -10.52 -21.95 35.21
CA ASP A 511 -10.33 -22.68 33.97
C ASP A 511 -11.06 -22.00 32.80
N SER A 512 -10.95 -22.58 31.60
CA SER A 512 -11.59 -22.02 30.40
C SER A 512 -13.14 -22.02 30.49
N SER A 513 -13.75 -22.91 31.28
CA SER A 513 -15.21 -22.95 31.45
C SER A 513 -15.69 -21.82 32.36
N ASP A 514 -15.00 -21.59 33.49
CA ASP A 514 -15.21 -20.43 34.37
C ASP A 514 -15.04 -19.11 33.60
N ALA A 515 -13.98 -19.00 32.80
CA ALA A 515 -13.74 -17.84 31.96
C ALA A 515 -14.88 -17.56 30.96
N LEU A 516 -15.41 -18.60 30.31
CA LEU A 516 -16.56 -18.48 29.40
C LEU A 516 -17.83 -18.03 30.14
N LEU A 517 -18.09 -18.58 31.32
CA LEU A 517 -19.25 -18.20 32.14
C LEU A 517 -19.14 -16.74 32.59
N LYS A 518 -18.00 -16.32 33.15
CA LYS A 518 -17.79 -14.93 33.60
C LYS A 518 -17.88 -13.91 32.47
N LEU A 519 -17.33 -14.22 31.28
CA LEU A 519 -17.47 -13.33 30.12
C LEU A 519 -18.92 -13.22 29.63
N ARG A 520 -19.70 -14.31 29.71
CA ARG A 520 -21.13 -14.30 29.39
C ARG A 520 -21.93 -13.49 30.40
N ASP A 521 -21.69 -13.70 31.69
CA ASP A 521 -22.40 -13.02 32.76
C ASP A 521 -22.07 -11.52 32.75
N PHE A 522 -20.80 -11.17 32.52
CA PHE A 522 -20.39 -9.79 32.29
C PHE A 522 -21.11 -9.15 31.09
N ASN A 523 -21.26 -9.87 29.98
CA ASN A 523 -21.96 -9.35 28.80
C ASN A 523 -23.42 -8.98 29.13
N GLN A 524 -24.10 -9.76 30.00
CA GLN A 524 -25.45 -9.43 30.48
C GLN A 524 -25.46 -8.17 31.36
N VAL A 525 -24.47 -8.01 32.24
CA VAL A 525 -24.31 -6.79 33.04
C VAL A 525 -24.17 -5.59 32.10
N ALA A 526 -23.25 -5.67 31.13
CA ALA A 526 -22.98 -4.60 30.19
C ALA A 526 -24.22 -4.17 29.39
N GLU A 527 -25.01 -5.14 28.90
CA GLU A 527 -26.25 -4.88 28.16
C GLU A 527 -27.33 -4.20 29.02
N ALA A 528 -27.38 -4.50 30.32
CA ALA A 528 -28.35 -3.91 31.25
C ALA A 528 -27.98 -2.50 31.75
N LEU A 529 -26.74 -2.04 31.55
CA LEU A 529 -26.27 -0.77 32.07
C LEU A 529 -26.96 0.43 31.38
N PRO A 530 -27.38 1.46 32.14
CA PRO A 530 -27.89 2.68 31.55
C PRO A 530 -26.79 3.42 30.77
N ARG A 531 -27.20 4.34 29.91
CA ARG A 531 -26.31 5.11 29.03
C ARG A 531 -25.26 5.94 29.78
N THR A 532 -25.55 6.33 31.02
CA THR A 532 -24.64 7.06 31.92
C THR A 532 -23.56 6.17 32.55
N CYS A 533 -23.61 4.86 32.32
CA CYS A 533 -22.64 3.90 32.84
C CYS A 533 -21.89 3.19 31.70
N SER A 534 -20.61 2.93 31.89
CA SER A 534 -19.77 2.06 31.05
C SER A 534 -19.06 1.04 31.93
N ALA A 535 -18.70 -0.12 31.38
CA ALA A 535 -18.02 -1.19 32.11
C ALA A 535 -16.93 -1.77 31.22
N ASP A 536 -15.68 -1.44 31.49
CA ASP A 536 -14.56 -1.90 30.69
C ASP A 536 -14.01 -3.21 31.24
N VAL A 537 -13.58 -4.12 30.35
CA VAL A 537 -13.05 -5.43 30.71
C VAL A 537 -11.58 -5.56 30.35
N TYR A 538 -10.83 -6.19 31.23
CA TYR A 538 -9.42 -6.48 31.08
C TYR A 538 -9.20 -7.99 31.18
N LEU A 539 -8.56 -8.56 30.17
CA LEU A 539 -8.03 -9.92 30.26
C LEU A 539 -6.51 -9.83 30.24
N TYR A 540 -5.88 -10.35 31.28
CA TYR A 540 -4.43 -10.33 31.43
C TYR A 540 -3.98 -11.50 32.28
N SER A 541 -2.68 -11.57 32.55
CA SER A 541 -2.16 -12.57 33.49
C SER A 541 -1.40 -11.92 34.62
N ASP A 542 -1.62 -12.49 35.80
CA ASP A 542 -0.84 -12.23 37.00
C ASP A 542 -0.38 -13.56 37.61
N ASN A 543 0.92 -13.67 37.91
CA ASN A 543 1.55 -14.87 38.48
C ASN A 543 1.19 -16.20 37.77
N GLY A 544 1.01 -16.16 36.45
CA GLY A 544 0.70 -17.35 35.63
C GLY A 544 -0.80 -17.63 35.49
N ASN A 545 -1.64 -17.06 36.35
CA ASN A 545 -3.10 -17.20 36.28
C ASN A 545 -3.69 -16.14 35.35
N ILE A 546 -4.81 -16.46 34.71
CA ILE A 546 -5.59 -15.49 33.94
C ILE A 546 -6.46 -14.69 34.91
N GLN A 547 -6.49 -13.37 34.72
CA GLN A 547 -7.26 -12.43 35.52
C GLN A 547 -8.30 -11.75 34.65
N LEU A 548 -9.50 -11.58 35.21
CA LEU A 548 -10.57 -10.76 34.67
C LEU A 548 -10.68 -9.49 35.53
N GLY A 549 -10.18 -8.38 34.99
CA GLY A 549 -10.37 -7.06 35.56
C GLY A 549 -11.64 -6.42 35.01
N ILE A 550 -12.39 -5.71 35.85
CA ILE A 550 -13.58 -4.94 35.44
C ILE A 550 -13.47 -3.55 36.06
N THR A 551 -13.67 -2.51 35.25
CA THR A 551 -13.85 -1.13 35.73
C THR A 551 -15.24 -0.63 35.32
N LEU A 552 -16.12 -0.43 36.29
CA LEU A 552 -17.43 0.21 36.08
C LEU A 552 -17.30 1.71 36.35
N ILE A 553 -17.74 2.53 35.40
CA ILE A 553 -17.72 3.98 35.47
C ILE A 553 -19.15 4.48 35.31
N GLN A 554 -19.63 5.24 36.29
CA GLN A 554 -20.90 5.96 36.21
C GLN A 554 -20.64 7.46 36.22
N CYS A 555 -21.22 8.18 35.27
CA CYS A 555 -21.11 9.63 35.19
C CYS A 555 -22.43 10.32 35.57
N SER A 556 -22.35 11.47 36.25
CA SER A 556 -23.50 12.31 36.60
C SER A 556 -23.10 13.77 36.68
N THR A 557 -23.97 14.66 36.23
CA THR A 557 -23.83 16.12 36.41
C THR A 557 -24.53 16.64 37.67
N LEU A 558 -25.24 15.76 38.37
CA LEU A 558 -25.97 16.03 39.61
C LEU A 558 -25.34 15.23 40.76
N ARG A 559 -26.17 14.57 41.58
CA ARG A 559 -25.73 13.70 42.66
C ARG A 559 -25.33 12.34 42.11
N LEU A 560 -24.15 11.86 42.48
CA LEU A 560 -23.67 10.52 42.15
C LEU A 560 -24.23 9.49 43.14
N PRO A 561 -24.68 8.32 42.67
CA PRO A 561 -24.91 7.18 43.55
C PRO A 561 -23.59 6.74 44.18
N SER A 562 -23.63 6.46 45.48
CA SER A 562 -22.51 5.89 46.24
C SER A 562 -22.61 4.37 46.38
N GLN A 563 -23.64 3.75 45.80
CA GLN A 563 -23.92 2.32 45.90
C GLN A 563 -24.37 1.78 44.54
N LEU A 564 -23.95 0.55 44.26
CA LEU A 564 -24.37 -0.22 43.09
C LEU A 564 -25.75 -0.83 43.30
N SER A 565 -26.47 -1.09 42.21
CA SER A 565 -27.72 -1.85 42.29
C SER A 565 -27.48 -3.27 42.80
N GLU A 566 -28.42 -3.85 43.56
CA GLU A 566 -28.32 -5.22 44.07
C GLU A 566 -28.03 -6.26 42.98
N SER A 567 -28.59 -6.08 41.78
CA SER A 567 -28.34 -6.97 40.64
C SER A 567 -26.86 -7.00 40.21
N ILE A 568 -26.18 -5.85 40.19
CA ILE A 568 -24.76 -5.77 39.80
C ILE A 568 -23.90 -6.38 40.90
N ASN A 569 -24.20 -6.06 42.16
CA ASN A 569 -23.50 -6.64 43.32
C ASN A 569 -23.65 -8.17 43.38
N SER A 570 -24.83 -8.71 43.04
CA SER A 570 -25.03 -10.17 43.01
C SER A 570 -24.22 -10.87 41.93
N MET A 571 -23.94 -10.20 40.81
CA MET A 571 -23.24 -10.79 39.66
C MET A 571 -21.72 -10.64 39.77
N LEU A 572 -21.22 -9.47 40.20
CA LEU A 572 -19.79 -9.19 40.28
C LEU A 572 -19.19 -9.45 41.67
N GLY A 573 -20.03 -9.57 42.70
CA GLY A 573 -19.57 -9.67 44.09
C GLY A 573 -19.07 -8.32 44.64
N PRO A 574 -18.40 -8.34 45.81
CA PRO A 574 -17.87 -7.12 46.43
C PRO A 574 -16.75 -6.51 45.57
N GLU A 575 -16.71 -5.18 45.50
CA GLU A 575 -15.67 -4.44 44.79
C GLU A 575 -14.33 -4.45 45.54
N ASP A 576 -13.22 -4.38 44.79
CA ASP A 576 -11.89 -4.22 45.37
C ASP A 576 -11.59 -2.75 45.71
N SER A 577 -12.16 -1.82 44.94
CA SER A 577 -12.01 -0.38 45.20
C SER A 577 -13.14 0.44 44.61
N PHE A 578 -13.44 1.55 45.28
CA PHE A 578 -14.41 2.56 44.88
C PHE A 578 -13.85 3.96 45.08
N LYS A 579 -14.01 4.85 44.09
CA LYS A 579 -13.68 6.27 44.20
C LYS A 579 -14.68 7.15 43.47
N ILE A 580 -14.86 8.37 43.97
CA ILE A 580 -15.54 9.46 43.25
C ILE A 580 -14.48 10.47 42.81
N VAL A 581 -14.44 10.74 41.51
CA VAL A 581 -13.44 11.62 40.89
C VAL A 581 -14.07 12.52 39.83
N ASP A 582 -13.39 13.60 39.49
CA ASP A 582 -13.73 14.43 38.34
C ASP A 582 -13.08 13.87 37.05
N GLY A 583 -13.24 14.55 35.92
CA GLY A 583 -12.67 14.09 34.65
C GLY A 583 -11.13 14.06 34.61
N VAL A 584 -10.46 14.83 35.47
CA VAL A 584 -8.99 14.78 35.58
C VAL A 584 -8.58 13.60 36.46
N GLY A 585 -9.23 13.40 37.61
CA GLY A 585 -8.98 12.29 38.51
C GLY A 585 -9.35 10.93 37.94
N LEU A 586 -10.23 10.87 36.94
CA LEU A 586 -10.56 9.64 36.20
C LEU A 586 -9.33 9.04 35.51
N PHE A 587 -8.43 9.87 34.99
CA PHE A 587 -7.17 9.41 34.38
C PHE A 587 -6.27 8.64 35.37
N ASP A 588 -6.44 8.87 36.67
CA ASP A 588 -5.63 8.28 37.75
C ASP A 588 -6.43 7.28 38.61
N THR A 589 -7.60 6.83 38.15
CA THR A 589 -8.47 5.93 38.93
C THR A 589 -8.80 4.63 38.22
N GLU A 590 -8.79 4.62 36.88
CA GLU A 590 -9.04 3.43 36.06
C GLU A 590 -7.93 2.37 36.18
N MET A 591 -8.31 1.08 36.20
CA MET A 591 -7.36 -0.06 36.23
C MET A 591 -6.34 -0.03 35.09
N TYR A 592 -6.75 0.39 33.89
CA TYR A 592 -5.87 0.55 32.72
C TYR A 592 -4.63 1.39 33.07
N ILE A 593 -4.81 2.54 33.70
CA ILE A 593 -3.70 3.46 34.00
C ILE A 593 -3.01 3.09 35.32
N CYS A 594 -3.76 2.73 36.36
CA CYS A 594 -3.24 2.64 37.72
C CYS A 594 -2.78 1.23 38.14
N GLY A 595 -3.41 0.18 37.60
CA GLY A 595 -3.09 -1.21 37.94
C GLY A 595 -2.11 -1.85 36.95
N MET A 596 -2.43 -1.79 35.65
CA MET A 596 -1.77 -2.62 34.64
C MET A 596 -0.55 -1.97 33.95
N HIS A 597 -0.48 -0.64 33.92
CA HIS A 597 0.65 0.08 33.29
C HIS A 597 1.69 0.61 34.28
N GLY A 598 1.63 0.22 35.56
CA GLY A 598 2.53 0.73 36.59
C GLY A 598 2.40 2.24 36.84
N GLY A 599 1.23 2.83 36.53
CA GLY A 599 0.97 4.26 36.66
C GLY A 599 1.68 5.13 35.62
N HIS A 600 1.87 6.41 35.96
CA HIS A 600 2.63 7.38 35.16
C HIS A 600 4.17 7.16 35.25
N GLY A 601 4.61 6.11 35.96
CA GLY A 601 6.00 5.76 36.21
C GLY A 601 6.75 5.30 34.96
N GLY A 602 7.92 5.88 34.72
CA GLY A 602 8.70 5.72 33.51
C GLY A 602 9.24 4.30 33.23
N GLY A 603 9.03 3.84 32.00
CA GLY A 603 10.15 3.80 31.05
C GLY A 603 10.88 2.49 30.79
N LYS A 604 10.42 1.32 31.28
CA LYS A 604 11.10 0.03 31.02
C LYS A 604 10.45 -0.89 29.99
N THR A 605 9.30 -0.53 29.44
CA THR A 605 8.58 -1.39 28.47
C THR A 605 8.24 -0.68 27.17
N SER A 606 8.13 -1.46 26.11
CA SER A 606 7.64 -1.07 24.78
C SER A 606 6.35 -1.81 24.47
N SER A 607 5.53 -1.24 23.59
CA SER A 607 4.23 -1.81 23.25
C SER A 607 3.87 -1.65 21.79
N PHE A 608 3.00 -2.53 21.33
CA PHE A 608 2.38 -2.52 20.00
C PHE A 608 0.94 -3.01 20.14
N LYS A 609 0.02 -2.42 19.37
CA LYS A 609 -1.41 -2.71 19.53
C LYS A 609 -2.21 -2.59 18.25
N ARG A 610 -3.34 -3.28 18.22
CA ARG A 610 -4.42 -3.16 17.23
C ARG A 610 -5.76 -3.23 17.94
N CYS A 611 -6.77 -2.55 17.41
CA CYS A 611 -8.09 -2.51 18.01
C CYS A 611 -9.15 -2.97 17.02
N LEU A 612 -9.97 -3.94 17.43
CA LEU A 612 -11.11 -4.46 16.67
C LEU A 612 -12.40 -4.17 17.43
N PHE A 613 -13.47 -3.89 16.69
CA PHE A 613 -14.79 -3.67 17.26
C PHE A 613 -15.56 -4.99 17.30
N LEU A 614 -16.02 -5.39 18.49
CA LEU A 614 -16.67 -6.67 18.75
C LEU A 614 -18.09 -6.46 19.28
N LYS A 615 -18.94 -7.47 19.08
CA LYS A 615 -20.25 -7.62 19.72
C LYS A 615 -20.30 -8.91 20.51
N HIS A 616 -21.13 -8.92 21.56
CA HIS A 616 -21.40 -10.09 22.40
C HIS A 616 -20.12 -10.85 22.78
N ILE A 617 -19.24 -10.24 23.57
CA ILE A 617 -17.92 -10.82 23.90
C ILE A 617 -18.02 -12.14 24.68
N GLY A 618 -19.19 -12.41 25.29
CA GLY A 618 -19.53 -13.68 25.92
C GLY A 618 -19.96 -14.79 24.96
N ALA A 619 -20.12 -14.53 23.66
CA ALA A 619 -20.42 -15.55 22.67
C ALA A 619 -19.25 -16.54 22.56
N ALA A 620 -19.54 -17.85 22.57
CA ALA A 620 -18.52 -18.89 22.72
C ALA A 620 -17.39 -18.85 21.65
N ASN A 621 -17.70 -18.41 20.43
CA ASN A 621 -16.73 -18.24 19.35
C ASN A 621 -15.78 -17.05 19.58
N VAL A 622 -16.25 -15.96 20.19
CA VAL A 622 -15.42 -14.78 20.51
C VAL A 622 -14.65 -15.01 21.81
N ALA A 623 -15.35 -15.43 22.87
CA ALA A 623 -14.80 -15.64 24.19
C ALA A 623 -13.63 -16.65 24.19
N ARG A 624 -13.75 -17.75 23.43
CA ARG A 624 -12.65 -18.72 23.25
C ARG A 624 -11.39 -18.09 22.67
N ILE A 625 -11.52 -17.23 21.65
CA ILE A 625 -10.39 -16.55 21.02
C ILE A 625 -9.74 -15.57 22.01
N LEU A 626 -10.53 -14.85 22.81
CA LEU A 626 -10.02 -13.92 23.82
C LEU A 626 -9.23 -14.65 24.91
N ILE A 627 -9.72 -15.82 25.36
CA ILE A 627 -9.04 -16.66 26.36
C ILE A 627 -7.74 -17.23 25.79
N GLU A 628 -7.80 -17.86 24.60
CA GLU A 628 -6.64 -18.43 23.91
C GLU A 628 -5.56 -17.37 23.64
N ALA A 629 -5.96 -16.14 23.31
CA ALA A 629 -5.03 -15.03 23.13
C ALA A 629 -4.20 -14.75 24.38
N ILE A 630 -4.80 -14.79 25.57
CA ILE A 630 -4.05 -14.63 26.83
C ILE A 630 -3.23 -15.87 27.13
N GLU A 631 -3.74 -17.09 26.93
CA GLU A 631 -2.98 -18.33 27.13
C GLU A 631 -1.70 -18.38 26.28
N THR A 632 -1.76 -17.89 25.05
CA THR A 632 -0.65 -17.89 24.07
C THR A 632 0.23 -16.64 24.10
N ARG A 633 0.03 -15.76 25.09
CA ARG A 633 0.76 -14.48 25.19
C ARG A 633 2.29 -14.69 25.22
N PRO A 634 3.08 -13.88 24.50
CA PRO A 634 4.53 -14.00 24.47
C PRO A 634 5.22 -13.38 25.71
N SER A 635 4.48 -12.61 26.51
CA SER A 635 4.98 -11.93 27.71
C SER A 635 3.82 -11.78 28.70
N PRO A 636 4.07 -11.90 30.02
CA PRO A 636 3.03 -11.76 31.05
C PRO A 636 2.40 -10.37 31.07
N SER A 637 3.09 -9.34 30.55
CA SER A 637 2.57 -7.97 30.46
C SER A 637 1.65 -7.73 29.26
N CYS A 638 1.43 -8.71 28.38
CA CYS A 638 0.47 -8.58 27.28
C CYS A 638 -0.96 -8.74 27.82
N TYR A 639 -1.89 -7.96 27.27
CA TYR A 639 -3.27 -7.94 27.73
C TYR A 639 -4.25 -7.57 26.62
N LEU A 640 -5.53 -7.84 26.87
CA LEU A 640 -6.66 -7.34 26.09
C LEU A 640 -7.43 -6.34 26.94
N HIS A 641 -7.79 -5.20 26.35
CA HIS A 641 -8.65 -4.19 26.96
C HIS A 641 -9.88 -4.00 26.08
N LEU A 642 -11.07 -4.31 26.60
CA LEU A 642 -12.34 -4.18 25.92
C LEU A 642 -13.10 -2.98 26.50
N LEU A 643 -13.02 -1.84 25.79
CA LEU A 643 -13.71 -0.60 26.19
C LEU A 643 -15.17 -0.68 25.78
N HIS A 644 -16.08 -0.42 26.70
CA HIS A 644 -17.52 -0.52 26.47
C HIS A 644 -18.05 0.69 25.70
N GLY A 645 -18.47 0.44 24.47
CA GLY A 645 -19.17 1.36 23.59
C GLY A 645 -20.68 1.14 23.61
N ALA A 646 -21.30 1.13 22.42
CA ALA A 646 -22.74 1.29 22.22
C ALA A 646 -23.27 2.65 22.75
N GLY A 647 -24.57 2.72 23.04
CA GLY A 647 -25.22 3.97 23.45
C GLY A 647 -25.15 5.02 22.35
N ALA A 648 -24.67 6.23 22.70
CA ALA A 648 -24.55 7.35 21.77
C ALA A 648 -23.70 7.07 20.52
N VAL A 649 -22.78 6.11 20.58
CA VAL A 649 -22.00 5.71 19.41
C VAL A 649 -22.91 5.16 18.32
N SER A 650 -23.92 4.37 18.69
CA SER A 650 -24.85 3.69 17.77
C SER A 650 -26.02 4.58 17.33
N ASP A 651 -26.25 5.72 17.99
CA ASP A 651 -27.26 6.70 17.58
C ASP A 651 -26.88 7.44 16.29
N VAL A 652 -25.58 7.55 16.02
CA VAL A 652 -25.06 8.20 14.81
C VAL A 652 -25.10 7.18 13.67
N ALA A 653 -25.60 7.57 12.49
CA ALA A 653 -25.65 6.64 11.37
C ALA A 653 -24.22 6.34 10.86
N ASP A 654 -24.02 5.12 10.34
CA ASP A 654 -22.71 4.69 9.84
C ASP A 654 -22.16 5.60 8.72
N ASP A 655 -22.99 6.35 7.99
CA ASP A 655 -22.59 7.27 6.91
C ASP A 655 -22.55 8.76 7.31
N ASP A 656 -22.92 9.12 8.54
CA ASP A 656 -22.90 10.51 9.03
C ASP A 656 -21.49 11.06 9.24
N THR A 657 -20.49 10.17 9.41
CA THR A 657 -19.08 10.54 9.50
C THR A 657 -18.19 9.54 8.77
N ALA A 658 -16.91 9.88 8.55
CA ALA A 658 -15.96 8.91 7.99
C ALA A 658 -15.71 7.69 8.88
N PHE A 659 -15.98 7.79 10.19
CA PHE A 659 -15.98 6.64 11.09
C PHE A 659 -17.23 5.80 10.84
N GLY A 660 -17.10 4.79 9.98
CA GLY A 660 -18.24 4.04 9.43
C GLY A 660 -18.57 2.71 10.09
N CYS A 661 -17.97 2.41 11.25
CA CYS A 661 -18.19 1.15 11.96
C CYS A 661 -18.80 1.46 13.33
N ARG A 662 -20.12 1.63 13.45
CA ARG A 662 -20.77 2.06 14.71
C ARG A 662 -21.57 0.99 15.43
N ASP A 663 -21.85 -0.13 14.77
CA ASP A 663 -22.60 -1.24 15.32
C ASP A 663 -21.72 -2.21 16.15
N TRP A 664 -21.26 -1.78 17.33
CA TRP A 664 -20.41 -2.59 18.22
C TRP A 664 -20.62 -2.28 19.70
N ASP A 665 -20.34 -3.28 20.54
CA ASP A 665 -20.48 -3.19 22.00
C ASP A 665 -19.12 -2.89 22.65
N PHE A 666 -18.03 -3.46 22.14
CA PHE A 666 -16.70 -3.31 22.71
C PHE A 666 -15.63 -2.96 21.68
N ALA A 667 -14.78 -1.99 22.01
CA ALA A 667 -13.50 -1.76 21.33
C ALA A 667 -12.42 -2.61 22.00
N CYS A 668 -12.05 -3.73 21.37
CA CYS A 668 -11.06 -4.67 21.87
C CYS A 668 -9.65 -4.27 21.42
N VAL A 669 -8.90 -3.63 22.30
CA VAL A 669 -7.49 -3.26 22.12
C VAL A 669 -6.60 -4.41 22.55
N ILE A 670 -5.97 -5.06 21.58
CA ILE A 670 -4.97 -6.12 21.77
C ILE A 670 -3.62 -5.44 21.97
N THR A 671 -3.03 -5.53 23.17
CA THR A 671 -1.76 -4.85 23.46
C THR A 671 -0.67 -5.83 23.84
N ALA A 672 0.35 -5.92 23.00
CA ALA A 672 1.57 -6.62 23.35
C ALA A 672 2.53 -5.67 24.06
N VAL A 673 3.17 -6.17 25.11
CA VAL A 673 4.11 -5.40 25.94
C VAL A 673 5.36 -6.25 26.22
N TRP A 674 6.53 -5.64 26.03
CA TRP A 674 7.82 -6.30 26.28
C TRP A 674 8.83 -5.33 26.94
N PRO A 675 9.80 -5.84 27.73
CA PRO A 675 10.88 -5.02 28.32
C PRO A 675 11.76 -4.32 27.27
N ARG A 676 12.32 -3.16 27.61
CA ARG A 676 13.27 -2.39 26.78
C ARG A 676 14.71 -2.82 27.02
N ASP A 677 15.04 -3.17 28.26
CA ASP A 677 16.33 -3.67 28.72
C ASP A 677 16.30 -5.20 28.76
N GLN A 678 17.28 -5.84 28.10
CA GLN A 678 17.56 -7.29 28.14
C GLN A 678 16.60 -8.16 27.31
N SER A 679 16.96 -9.32 26.76
CA SER A 679 18.18 -10.14 26.57
C SER A 679 17.86 -11.31 25.62
N VAL A 680 16.58 -11.51 25.29
CA VAL A 680 16.05 -12.51 24.36
C VAL A 680 15.85 -11.88 22.98
N PRO A 681 16.67 -12.24 21.97
CA PRO A 681 16.46 -11.81 20.59
C PRO A 681 15.05 -12.16 20.11
N GLY A 682 14.35 -11.20 19.50
CA GLY A 682 13.05 -11.43 18.84
C GLY A 682 11.81 -11.33 19.73
N SER A 683 11.91 -10.90 20.99
CA SER A 683 10.75 -10.67 21.88
C SER A 683 9.75 -9.66 21.31
N SER A 684 10.23 -8.54 20.76
CA SER A 684 9.40 -7.52 20.08
C SER A 684 8.68 -8.09 18.85
N GLN A 685 9.34 -8.93 18.07
CA GLN A 685 8.74 -9.53 16.87
C GLN A 685 7.68 -10.58 17.24
N ALA A 686 7.94 -11.41 18.26
CA ALA A 686 6.95 -12.35 18.78
C ALA A 686 5.71 -11.61 19.32
N ALA A 687 5.92 -10.52 20.06
CA ALA A 687 4.87 -9.62 20.53
C ALA A 687 4.04 -9.02 19.38
N ILE A 688 4.69 -8.42 18.38
CA ILE A 688 4.01 -7.84 17.20
C ILE A 688 3.24 -8.92 16.44
N GLN A 689 3.83 -10.10 16.22
CA GLN A 689 3.18 -11.20 15.51
C GLN A 689 1.97 -11.74 16.28
N TRP A 690 2.06 -11.85 17.60
CA TRP A 690 0.93 -12.23 18.45
C TRP A 690 -0.25 -11.28 18.27
N VAL A 691 -0.03 -9.95 18.23
CA VAL A 691 -1.11 -8.98 17.96
C VAL A 691 -1.77 -9.25 16.61
N TYR A 692 -0.99 -9.47 15.55
CA TYR A 692 -1.54 -9.76 14.21
C TYR A 692 -2.28 -11.11 14.16
N ASN A 693 -1.80 -12.13 14.87
CA ASN A 693 -2.46 -13.43 14.93
C ASN A 693 -3.81 -13.32 15.64
N VAL A 694 -3.85 -12.70 16.82
CA VAL A 694 -5.10 -12.50 17.59
C VAL A 694 -6.07 -11.62 16.79
N ALA A 695 -5.59 -10.52 16.19
CA ALA A 695 -6.40 -9.68 15.33
C ALA A 695 -6.96 -10.46 14.13
N GLY A 696 -6.16 -11.32 13.50
CA GLY A 696 -6.57 -12.18 12.39
C GLY A 696 -7.66 -13.17 12.79
N SER A 697 -7.54 -13.79 13.97
CA SER A 697 -8.56 -14.72 14.49
C SER A 697 -9.88 -14.02 14.86
N LEU A 698 -9.82 -12.79 15.40
CA LEU A 698 -11.00 -12.00 15.74
C LEU A 698 -11.65 -11.33 14.51
N LEU A 699 -10.89 -11.08 13.44
CA LEU A 699 -11.35 -10.32 12.27
C LEU A 699 -12.66 -10.82 11.63
N PRO A 700 -12.91 -12.14 11.47
CA PRO A 700 -14.17 -12.65 10.94
C PRO A 700 -15.39 -12.30 11.80
N ASN A 701 -15.22 -12.23 13.12
CA ASN A 701 -16.28 -11.92 14.09
C ASN A 701 -16.39 -10.41 14.41
N SER A 702 -15.47 -9.59 13.87
CA SER A 702 -15.45 -8.15 14.10
C SER A 702 -16.45 -7.38 13.26
N ARG A 703 -16.96 -6.28 13.83
CA ARG A 703 -17.83 -5.29 13.19
C ARG A 703 -17.06 -4.17 12.50
N GLY A 704 -15.76 -4.08 12.75
CA GLY A 704 -14.85 -3.13 12.15
C GLY A 704 -13.50 -3.14 12.83
N VAL A 705 -12.58 -2.33 12.32
CA VAL A 705 -11.25 -2.13 12.89
C VAL A 705 -11.05 -0.65 13.18
N TYR A 706 -10.36 -0.32 14.27
CA TYR A 706 -10.12 1.07 14.60
C TYR A 706 -8.93 1.64 13.80
N GLY A 707 -9.20 2.54 12.86
CA GLY A 707 -8.17 3.16 12.00
C GLY A 707 -7.07 3.92 12.76
N ALA A 708 -7.33 4.35 14.00
CA ALA A 708 -6.34 5.06 14.84
C ALA A 708 -5.12 4.22 15.22
N ASP A 709 -5.26 2.88 15.24
CA ASP A 709 -4.17 1.95 15.52
C ASP A 709 -3.56 1.35 14.23
N LEU A 710 -3.96 1.82 13.04
CA LEU A 710 -3.46 1.33 11.75
C LEU A 710 -2.47 2.30 11.08
N GLY A 711 -1.68 1.76 10.16
CA GLY A 711 -0.75 2.51 9.33
C GLY A 711 -0.54 1.91 7.94
N PRO A 712 0.40 2.46 7.15
CA PRO A 712 0.77 1.95 5.83
C PRO A 712 1.58 0.63 5.89
N ASP A 713 1.68 -0.02 7.06
CA ASP A 713 2.28 -1.35 7.16
C ASP A 713 1.45 -2.33 6.31
N PRO A 714 2.02 -3.08 5.35
CA PRO A 714 1.27 -3.99 4.50
C PRO A 714 0.47 -5.04 5.27
N ARG A 715 0.89 -5.40 6.49
CA ARG A 715 0.14 -6.34 7.34
C ARG A 715 -1.17 -5.74 7.86
N ASP A 716 -1.29 -4.41 7.88
CA ASP A 716 -2.54 -3.72 8.19
C ASP A 716 -3.53 -3.73 7.02
N THR A 717 -3.15 -4.16 5.81
CA THR A 717 -4.03 -4.07 4.62
C THR A 717 -5.38 -4.75 4.82
N SER A 718 -5.40 -5.98 5.35
CA SER A 718 -6.64 -6.73 5.61
C SER A 718 -7.48 -6.09 6.72
N LEU A 719 -6.83 -5.49 7.71
CA LEU A 719 -7.46 -4.77 8.81
C LEU A 719 -8.06 -3.44 8.33
N ALA A 720 -7.30 -2.67 7.54
CA ALA A 720 -7.70 -1.38 6.99
C ALA A 720 -8.91 -1.49 6.05
N ALA A 721 -9.07 -2.63 5.37
CA ALA A 721 -10.26 -2.91 4.57
C ALA A 721 -11.57 -2.87 5.39
N LYS A 722 -11.51 -3.07 6.71
CA LYS A 722 -12.64 -2.98 7.64
C LYS A 722 -12.62 -1.70 8.51
N ALA A 723 -11.73 -0.75 8.24
CA ALA A 723 -11.58 0.44 9.10
C ALA A 723 -12.69 1.49 8.91
N PHE A 724 -13.26 1.58 7.71
CA PHE A 724 -14.22 2.62 7.34
C PHE A 724 -15.61 2.07 6.96
N GLY A 725 -15.84 0.77 7.07
CA GLY A 725 -17.07 0.14 6.59
C GLY A 725 -17.39 0.49 5.14
N ARG A 726 -18.65 0.82 4.85
CA ARG A 726 -19.11 1.25 3.51
C ARG A 726 -18.52 2.59 3.05
N ASN A 727 -17.97 3.40 3.96
CA ASN A 727 -17.48 4.74 3.66
C ASN A 727 -16.13 4.74 2.95
N GLY A 728 -15.42 3.61 2.91
CA GLY A 728 -14.10 3.50 2.31
C GLY A 728 -14.03 3.97 0.85
N GLN A 729 -15.06 3.67 0.04
CA GLN A 729 -15.09 4.10 -1.37
C GLN A 729 -15.21 5.62 -1.52
N ARG A 730 -16.03 6.27 -0.68
CA ARG A 730 -16.15 7.73 -0.68
C ARG A 730 -14.82 8.37 -0.28
N LEU A 731 -14.16 7.83 0.75
CA LEU A 731 -12.82 8.27 1.18
C LEU A 731 -11.76 8.10 0.09
N ALA A 732 -11.82 7.00 -0.67
CA ALA A 732 -10.90 6.77 -1.78
C ALA A 732 -11.05 7.81 -2.90
N ARG A 733 -12.29 8.20 -3.24
CA ARG A 733 -12.57 9.30 -4.20
C ARG A 733 -12.05 10.63 -3.67
N LEU A 734 -12.37 10.94 -2.42
CA LEU A 734 -11.87 12.16 -1.77
C LEU A 734 -10.34 12.20 -1.69
N LYS A 735 -9.66 11.06 -1.53
CA LYS A 735 -8.19 11.01 -1.48
C LYS A 735 -7.58 11.43 -2.83
N VAL A 736 -8.18 10.98 -3.93
CA VAL A 736 -7.75 11.39 -5.29
C VAL A 736 -7.94 12.90 -5.50
N GLU A 737 -9.00 13.49 -4.96
CA GLU A 737 -9.30 14.92 -5.15
C GLU A 737 -8.53 15.83 -4.19
N LEU A 738 -8.41 15.45 -2.91
CA LEU A 738 -7.89 16.29 -1.83
C LEU A 738 -6.40 16.06 -1.54
N ASP A 739 -5.83 14.94 -1.99
CA ASP A 739 -4.41 14.63 -1.92
C ASP A 739 -3.93 13.85 -3.18
N PRO A 740 -4.07 14.41 -4.39
CA PRO A 740 -3.73 13.74 -5.65
C PRO A 740 -2.25 13.36 -5.76
N HIS A 741 -1.38 14.07 -5.04
CA HIS A 741 0.07 13.85 -5.02
C HIS A 741 0.53 12.97 -3.86
N ASN A 742 -0.41 12.45 -3.06
CA ASN A 742 -0.13 11.59 -1.90
C ASN A 742 0.86 12.21 -0.91
N VAL A 743 0.75 13.53 -0.67
CA VAL A 743 1.57 14.27 0.30
C VAL A 743 1.44 13.65 1.69
N LEU A 744 0.27 13.11 2.05
CA LEU A 744 0.01 12.43 3.32
C LEU A 744 -0.04 10.90 3.12
N ALA A 745 1.04 10.34 2.60
CA ALA A 745 1.17 8.91 2.23
C ALA A 745 1.08 7.93 3.40
N TYR A 746 1.36 8.38 4.64
CA TYR A 746 1.55 7.49 5.80
C TYR A 746 0.39 7.50 6.80
N ALA A 747 -0.80 7.91 6.33
CA ALA A 747 -2.04 7.84 7.10
C ALA A 747 -2.65 6.42 7.11
N CYS A 748 -3.77 6.24 7.80
CA CYS A 748 -4.55 4.99 7.73
C CYS A 748 -4.92 4.72 6.26
N PRO A 749 -4.59 3.53 5.71
CA PRO A 749 -4.83 3.24 4.29
C PRO A 749 -6.31 3.35 3.94
N VAL A 750 -6.60 4.09 2.86
CA VAL A 750 -7.91 4.08 2.20
C VAL A 750 -7.91 3.00 1.11
N PRO A 751 -9.05 2.35 0.83
CA PRO A 751 -9.10 1.33 -0.21
C PRO A 751 -8.72 1.94 -1.56
N LYS A 752 -8.05 1.16 -2.41
CA LYS A 752 -7.79 1.58 -3.79
C LYS A 752 -9.12 1.58 -4.53
N LEU A 753 -9.36 2.64 -5.32
CA LEU A 753 -10.46 2.60 -6.28
C LEU A 753 -10.20 1.43 -7.25
N PRO A 754 -11.23 0.64 -7.60
CA PRO A 754 -11.09 -0.34 -8.66
C PRO A 754 -10.52 0.36 -9.89
N LYS A 755 -9.47 -0.20 -10.50
CA LYS A 755 -9.08 0.25 -11.85
C LYS A 755 -10.34 0.12 -12.71
N LYS A 756 -10.75 1.21 -13.37
CA LYS A 756 -11.93 1.21 -14.23
C LYS A 756 -11.75 0.09 -15.25
N GLN A 757 -12.56 -0.95 -15.13
CA GLN A 757 -12.48 -2.14 -15.98
C GLN A 757 -12.79 -1.70 -17.41
N LYS A 758 -11.86 -1.94 -18.34
CA LYS A 758 -12.10 -1.59 -19.74
C LYS A 758 -12.97 -2.64 -20.40
N LEU A 759 -13.77 -2.20 -21.38
CA LEU A 759 -14.44 -3.10 -22.31
C LEU A 759 -13.64 -3.16 -23.61
N ILE A 760 -13.06 -4.31 -23.92
CA ILE A 760 -12.33 -4.57 -25.15
C ILE A 760 -13.26 -5.38 -26.07
N ILE A 761 -13.58 -4.85 -27.23
CA ILE A 761 -14.44 -5.47 -28.23
C ILE A 761 -13.58 -5.88 -29.42
N LEU A 762 -13.44 -7.18 -29.63
CA LEU A 762 -12.83 -7.75 -30.82
C LEU A 762 -13.90 -7.89 -31.90
N VAL A 763 -13.66 -7.30 -33.07
CA VAL A 763 -14.56 -7.42 -34.22
C VAL A 763 -13.93 -8.37 -35.23
N THR A 764 -14.46 -9.59 -35.30
CA THR A 764 -13.95 -10.70 -36.10
C THR A 764 -14.91 -11.04 -37.24
N GLY A 765 -14.50 -11.95 -38.14
CA GLY A 765 -15.28 -12.34 -39.32
C GLY A 765 -14.42 -12.41 -40.57
N GLU A 766 -14.99 -12.94 -41.65
CA GLU A 766 -14.27 -13.19 -42.90
C GLU A 766 -13.99 -11.90 -43.71
N SER A 767 -13.26 -12.04 -44.82
CA SER A 767 -13.06 -10.93 -45.76
C SER A 767 -14.38 -10.44 -46.33
N GLY A 768 -14.53 -9.12 -46.49
CA GLY A 768 -15.72 -8.54 -47.15
C GLY A 768 -16.98 -8.41 -46.29
N VAL A 769 -17.02 -8.95 -45.07
CA VAL A 769 -18.21 -8.93 -44.18
C VAL A 769 -18.52 -7.56 -43.55
N GLY A 770 -17.60 -6.59 -43.64
CA GLY A 770 -17.83 -5.22 -43.15
C GLY A 770 -17.47 -4.97 -41.67
N LYS A 771 -16.44 -5.63 -41.14
CA LYS A 771 -15.93 -5.43 -39.76
C LYS A 771 -15.63 -3.97 -39.44
N ASP A 772 -14.86 -3.32 -40.31
CA ASP A 772 -14.46 -1.92 -40.17
C ASP A 772 -15.68 -0.98 -40.16
N TYR A 773 -16.65 -1.26 -41.03
CA TYR A 773 -17.92 -0.53 -41.10
C TYR A 773 -18.77 -0.67 -39.83
N CYS A 774 -18.84 -1.87 -39.25
CA CYS A 774 -19.56 -2.08 -37.99
C CYS A 774 -18.90 -1.33 -36.83
N ALA A 775 -17.57 -1.39 -36.74
CA ALA A 775 -16.80 -0.66 -35.74
C ALA A 775 -17.00 0.87 -35.86
N ASP A 776 -17.00 1.41 -37.08
CA ASP A 776 -17.24 2.84 -37.34
C ASP A 776 -18.62 3.33 -36.94
N ILE A 777 -19.62 2.45 -36.91
CA ILE A 777 -20.97 2.77 -36.41
C ILE A 777 -21.03 2.67 -34.88
N TRP A 778 -20.44 1.62 -34.29
CA TRP A 778 -20.52 1.39 -32.85
C TRP A 778 -19.73 2.41 -32.04
N VAL A 779 -18.54 2.82 -32.49
CA VAL A 779 -17.67 3.76 -31.76
C VAL A 779 -18.39 5.06 -31.37
N PRO A 780 -19.00 5.82 -32.30
CA PRO A 780 -19.72 7.04 -31.94
C PRO A 780 -20.99 6.77 -31.10
N MET A 781 -21.64 5.62 -31.27
CA MET A 781 -22.80 5.26 -30.45
C MET A 781 -22.41 5.02 -28.99
N LEU A 782 -21.35 4.24 -28.76
CA LEU A 782 -20.84 3.92 -27.42
C LEU A 782 -20.27 5.17 -26.72
N ALA A 783 -19.70 6.12 -27.48
CA ALA A 783 -19.20 7.38 -26.94
C ALA A 783 -20.33 8.36 -26.54
N GLY A 784 -21.49 8.27 -27.21
CA GLY A 784 -22.64 9.15 -27.03
C GLY A 784 -23.75 8.62 -26.13
N SER A 785 -23.64 7.39 -25.62
CA SER A 785 -24.68 6.76 -24.81
C SER A 785 -24.54 7.11 -23.33
N THR A 786 -25.61 7.69 -22.74
CA THR A 786 -25.84 8.01 -21.31
C THR A 786 -25.30 9.36 -20.78
N ASN A 787 -25.73 9.76 -19.57
CA ASN A 787 -25.30 10.98 -18.86
C ASN A 787 -23.79 11.04 -18.55
N GLN A 788 -23.03 9.98 -18.83
CA GLN A 788 -21.58 9.93 -18.76
C GLN A 788 -20.98 9.74 -20.16
N HIS A 789 -20.05 10.61 -20.56
CA HIS A 789 -19.29 10.46 -21.80
C HIS A 789 -18.19 9.41 -21.62
N TYR A 790 -18.29 8.28 -22.33
CA TYR A 790 -17.23 7.26 -22.38
C TYR A 790 -16.16 7.62 -23.43
N LYS A 791 -14.89 7.47 -23.08
CA LYS A 791 -13.78 7.55 -24.04
C LYS A 791 -13.71 6.23 -24.83
N VAL A 792 -14.13 6.25 -26.09
CA VAL A 792 -14.10 5.06 -26.97
C VAL A 792 -12.99 5.21 -28.02
N HIS A 793 -12.15 4.19 -28.17
CA HIS A 793 -11.06 4.19 -29.14
C HIS A 793 -11.22 3.04 -30.16
N ARG A 794 -11.06 3.34 -31.45
CA ARG A 794 -11.01 2.33 -32.53
C ARG A 794 -9.57 2.13 -32.94
N ALA A 795 -9.16 0.87 -33.06
CA ALA A 795 -7.85 0.51 -33.59
C ALA A 795 -7.91 -0.75 -34.45
N SER A 796 -6.90 -0.93 -35.31
CA SER A 796 -6.70 -2.15 -36.08
C SER A 796 -5.38 -2.79 -35.67
N ILE A 797 -5.43 -4.05 -35.21
CA ILE A 797 -4.24 -4.80 -34.76
C ILE A 797 -3.23 -5.00 -35.91
N SER A 798 -3.71 -4.94 -37.15
CA SER A 798 -2.92 -5.11 -38.36
C SER A 798 -2.15 -3.84 -38.77
N ASP A 799 -2.36 -2.70 -38.11
CA ASP A 799 -1.76 -1.43 -38.54
C ASP A 799 -0.24 -1.40 -38.37
N THR A 800 0.28 -2.02 -37.32
CA THR A 800 1.73 -2.21 -37.13
C THR A 800 2.33 -2.98 -38.30
N THR A 801 1.74 -4.12 -38.65
CA THR A 801 2.16 -4.94 -39.79
C THR A 801 2.06 -4.19 -41.12
N LYS A 802 1.03 -3.35 -41.33
CA LYS A 802 0.92 -2.53 -42.54
C LYS A 802 2.05 -1.51 -42.65
N ARG A 803 2.46 -0.87 -41.55
CA ARG A 803 3.60 0.07 -41.54
C ARG A 803 4.89 -0.63 -41.89
N GLU A 804 5.13 -1.79 -41.30
CA GLU A 804 6.33 -2.59 -41.55
C GLU A 804 6.36 -3.11 -42.99
N TYR A 805 5.22 -3.59 -43.50
CA TYR A 805 5.08 -4.00 -44.89
C TYR A 805 5.29 -2.83 -45.86
N ALA A 806 4.71 -1.66 -45.59
CA ALA A 806 4.91 -0.45 -46.40
C ALA A 806 6.39 -0.06 -46.47
N ALA A 807 7.08 -0.08 -45.33
CA ALA A 807 8.51 0.18 -45.24
C ALA A 807 9.35 -0.86 -46.00
N ALA A 808 8.96 -2.14 -45.97
CA ALA A 808 9.69 -3.22 -46.62
C ALA A 808 9.43 -3.32 -48.13
N SER A 809 8.21 -3.01 -48.59
CA SER A 809 7.77 -3.19 -49.98
C SER A 809 7.75 -1.91 -50.80
N GLY A 810 7.84 -0.74 -50.15
CA GLY A 810 7.63 0.56 -50.78
C GLY A 810 6.16 0.89 -51.06
N ALA A 811 5.20 0.11 -50.55
CA ALA A 811 3.78 0.39 -50.69
C ALA A 811 3.37 1.67 -49.93
N ASP A 812 2.37 2.40 -50.45
CA ASP A 812 1.90 3.63 -49.83
C ASP A 812 1.11 3.32 -48.55
N LEU A 813 1.68 3.68 -47.41
CA LEU A 813 1.07 3.46 -46.10
C LEU A 813 -0.28 4.17 -45.94
N ASN A 814 -0.41 5.41 -46.41
CA ASN A 814 -1.65 6.18 -46.25
C ASN A 814 -2.78 5.52 -47.04
N ARG A 815 -2.48 5.02 -48.23
CA ARG A 815 -3.42 4.24 -49.03
C ARG A 815 -3.71 2.88 -48.40
N LEU A 816 -2.72 2.17 -47.84
CA LEU A 816 -2.96 0.91 -47.13
C LEU A 816 -3.89 1.04 -45.90
N LEU A 817 -3.87 2.21 -45.25
CA LEU A 817 -4.71 2.48 -44.08
C LEU A 817 -6.12 2.96 -44.46
N LYS A 818 -6.27 3.73 -45.54
CA LYS A 818 -7.52 4.45 -45.87
C LYS A 818 -8.22 3.98 -47.15
N ASP A 819 -7.48 3.48 -48.14
CA ASP A 819 -7.99 3.05 -49.44
C ASP A 819 -8.24 1.54 -49.43
N ARG A 820 -9.52 1.16 -49.44
CA ARG A 820 -9.94 -0.24 -49.37
C ARG A 820 -9.52 -1.04 -50.60
N ALA A 821 -9.63 -0.48 -51.80
CA ALA A 821 -9.27 -1.17 -53.03
C ALA A 821 -7.76 -1.45 -53.06
N TYR A 822 -6.96 -0.46 -52.67
CA TYR A 822 -5.52 -0.62 -52.53
C TYR A 822 -5.14 -1.65 -51.44
N LYS A 823 -5.84 -1.63 -50.30
CA LYS A 823 -5.63 -2.63 -49.22
C LYS A 823 -5.97 -4.05 -49.66
N GLU A 824 -7.02 -4.25 -50.46
CA GLU A 824 -7.38 -5.58 -50.99
C GLU A 824 -6.35 -6.07 -52.03
N GLN A 825 -5.86 -5.18 -52.91
CA GLN A 825 -4.79 -5.50 -53.87
C GLN A 825 -3.53 -6.03 -53.16
N HIS A 826 -3.15 -5.43 -52.03
CA HIS A 826 -1.97 -5.82 -51.26
C HIS A 826 -2.23 -6.92 -50.22
N ARG A 827 -3.46 -7.42 -50.07
CA ARG A 827 -3.83 -8.37 -49.00
C ARG A 827 -3.07 -9.70 -49.05
N PRO A 828 -2.89 -10.37 -50.21
CA PRO A 828 -2.13 -11.62 -50.25
C PRO A 828 -0.67 -11.42 -49.79
N ALA A 829 -0.02 -10.35 -50.26
CA ALA A 829 1.34 -10.01 -49.87
C ALA A 829 1.47 -9.63 -48.39
N LEU A 830 0.52 -8.85 -47.86
CA LEU A 830 0.42 -8.55 -46.42
C LEU A 830 0.13 -9.79 -45.56
N THR A 831 -0.45 -10.83 -46.15
CA THR A 831 -0.73 -12.10 -45.45
C THR A 831 0.54 -12.91 -45.35
N ALA A 832 1.22 -13.15 -46.47
CA ALA A 832 2.51 -13.80 -46.51
C ALA A 832 3.58 -13.08 -45.65
N PHE A 833 3.61 -11.74 -45.68
CA PHE A 833 4.53 -10.95 -44.87
C PHE A 833 4.33 -11.21 -43.37
N PHE A 834 3.07 -11.18 -42.90
CA PHE A 834 2.77 -11.43 -41.49
C PHE A 834 3.05 -12.88 -41.08
N GLU A 835 2.72 -13.86 -41.93
CA GLU A 835 3.03 -15.27 -41.67
C GLU A 835 4.53 -15.51 -41.54
N HIS A 836 5.33 -14.85 -42.39
CA HIS A 836 6.79 -14.89 -42.27
C HIS A 836 7.28 -14.28 -40.95
N GLN A 837 6.70 -13.16 -40.52
CA GLN A 837 7.04 -12.57 -39.22
C GLN A 837 6.64 -13.49 -38.05
N MET A 838 5.52 -14.20 -38.15
CA MET A 838 5.05 -15.14 -37.14
C MET A 838 5.93 -16.39 -37.03
N GLN A 839 6.52 -16.85 -38.14
CA GLN A 839 7.51 -17.94 -38.12
C GLN A 839 8.77 -17.56 -37.33
N GLN A 840 9.19 -16.30 -37.39
CA GLN A 840 10.34 -15.79 -36.66
C GLN A 840 10.00 -15.39 -35.22
N GLN A 841 8.78 -14.93 -34.97
CA GLN A 841 8.30 -14.47 -33.67
C GLN A 841 6.93 -15.09 -33.36
N PRO A 842 6.87 -16.31 -32.80
CA PRO A 842 5.61 -17.03 -32.55
C PRO A 842 4.61 -16.30 -31.64
N LEU A 843 5.05 -15.31 -30.86
CA LEU A 843 4.22 -14.51 -29.95
C LEU A 843 3.81 -13.13 -30.51
N LEU A 844 4.10 -12.83 -31.78
CA LEU A 844 3.89 -11.50 -32.37
C LEU A 844 2.44 -11.01 -32.27
N ALA A 845 1.46 -11.88 -32.51
CA ALA A 845 0.04 -11.54 -32.39
C ALA A 845 -0.35 -11.08 -30.96
N LYS A 846 0.13 -11.80 -29.93
CA LYS A 846 -0.07 -11.44 -28.52
C LYS A 846 0.60 -10.11 -28.18
N LYS A 847 1.80 -9.88 -28.73
CA LYS A 847 2.55 -8.62 -28.57
C LYS A 847 1.81 -7.44 -29.21
N HIS A 848 1.30 -7.59 -30.43
CA HIS A 848 0.50 -6.54 -31.10
C HIS A 848 -0.77 -6.20 -30.32
N PHE A 849 -1.46 -7.21 -29.79
CA PHE A 849 -2.64 -7.01 -28.95
C PHE A 849 -2.31 -6.23 -27.67
N LEU A 850 -1.29 -6.65 -26.91
CA LEU A 850 -0.90 -5.99 -25.67
C LEU A 850 -0.43 -4.55 -25.88
N ASN A 851 0.33 -4.28 -26.94
CA ASN A 851 0.75 -2.93 -27.28
C ASN A 851 -0.45 -2.04 -27.58
N LEU A 852 -1.39 -2.51 -28.40
CA LEU A 852 -2.58 -1.74 -28.78
C LEU A 852 -3.48 -1.41 -27.58
N VAL A 853 -3.68 -2.38 -26.67
CA VAL A 853 -4.44 -2.16 -25.44
C VAL A 853 -3.73 -1.16 -24.51
N SER A 854 -2.40 -1.22 -24.45
CA SER A 854 -1.57 -0.31 -23.66
C SER A 854 -1.59 1.11 -24.23
N ASP A 855 -1.48 1.26 -25.55
CA ASP A 855 -1.56 2.55 -26.26
C ASP A 855 -2.93 3.22 -26.07
N SER A 856 -3.97 2.42 -25.80
CA SER A 856 -5.32 2.88 -25.47
C SER A 856 -5.54 3.03 -23.95
N ALA A 857 -4.51 3.45 -23.20
CA ALA A 857 -4.52 3.52 -21.74
C ALA A 857 -5.71 4.32 -21.16
N GLU A 858 -6.08 5.42 -21.82
CA GLU A 858 -7.15 6.33 -21.35
C GLU A 858 -8.56 5.97 -21.85
N ALA A 859 -8.70 4.97 -22.71
CA ALA A 859 -10.00 4.57 -23.25
C ALA A 859 -10.77 3.71 -22.24
N ASP A 860 -12.07 3.97 -22.12
CA ASP A 860 -13.03 3.15 -21.37
C ASP A 860 -13.44 1.92 -22.19
N VAL A 861 -13.53 2.09 -23.52
CA VAL A 861 -13.88 1.06 -24.48
C VAL A 861 -12.88 1.06 -25.63
N VAL A 862 -12.37 -0.12 -25.99
CA VAL A 862 -11.45 -0.30 -27.12
C VAL A 862 -12.08 -1.25 -28.13
N VAL A 863 -12.33 -0.78 -29.35
CA VAL A 863 -12.86 -1.58 -30.46
C VAL A 863 -11.71 -1.96 -31.40
N ILE A 864 -11.37 -3.25 -31.44
CA ILE A 864 -10.21 -3.79 -32.17
C ILE A 864 -10.70 -4.54 -33.41
N THR A 865 -10.14 -4.16 -34.55
CA THR A 865 -10.41 -4.78 -35.86
C THR A 865 -9.14 -5.40 -36.46
N GLY A 866 -9.28 -6.13 -37.57
CA GLY A 866 -8.13 -6.64 -38.33
C GLY A 866 -7.48 -7.90 -37.76
N MET A 867 -8.16 -8.58 -36.83
CA MET A 867 -7.74 -9.87 -36.28
C MET A 867 -7.69 -10.95 -37.37
N ARG A 868 -6.70 -11.85 -37.28
CA ARG A 868 -6.53 -13.00 -38.18
C ARG A 868 -6.63 -14.36 -37.46
N ASP A 869 -6.66 -14.37 -36.13
CA ASP A 869 -6.87 -15.57 -35.33
C ASP A 869 -8.30 -16.12 -35.49
N GLY A 870 -8.42 -17.45 -35.60
CA GLY A 870 -9.71 -18.13 -35.67
C GLY A 870 -10.46 -18.22 -34.33
N ALA A 871 -9.76 -18.07 -33.21
CA ALA A 871 -10.31 -18.17 -31.85
C ALA A 871 -9.69 -17.15 -30.87
N PRO A 872 -9.79 -15.84 -31.14
CA PRO A 872 -9.01 -14.83 -30.42
C PRO A 872 -9.38 -14.70 -28.94
N LEU A 873 -10.62 -14.99 -28.55
CA LEU A 873 -11.03 -14.92 -27.14
C LEU A 873 -10.27 -15.94 -26.27
N ALA A 874 -10.08 -17.16 -26.78
CA ALA A 874 -9.31 -18.21 -26.10
C ALA A 874 -7.81 -17.84 -26.01
N THR A 875 -7.30 -17.21 -27.06
CA THR A 875 -5.87 -16.87 -27.18
C THR A 875 -5.47 -15.61 -26.41
N LEU A 876 -6.38 -14.66 -26.18
CA LEU A 876 -6.04 -13.32 -25.68
C LEU A 876 -6.63 -12.96 -24.31
N SER A 877 -7.71 -13.61 -23.87
CA SER A 877 -8.40 -13.26 -22.60
C SER A 877 -7.48 -13.28 -21.38
N HIS A 878 -6.61 -14.30 -21.27
CA HIS A 878 -5.65 -14.43 -20.16
C HIS A 878 -4.61 -13.30 -20.09
N LEU A 879 -4.42 -12.53 -21.17
CA LEU A 879 -3.46 -11.44 -21.22
C LEU A 879 -4.00 -10.15 -20.57
N VAL A 880 -5.32 -10.05 -20.40
CA VAL A 880 -6.03 -8.89 -19.86
C VAL A 880 -7.01 -9.31 -18.75
N PRO A 881 -6.53 -9.93 -17.64
CA PRO A 881 -7.39 -10.59 -16.65
C PRO A 881 -8.29 -9.63 -15.86
N ASN A 882 -8.04 -8.33 -15.93
CA ASN A 882 -8.81 -7.30 -15.23
C ASN A 882 -9.81 -6.57 -16.14
N ASP A 883 -9.75 -6.79 -17.46
CA ASP A 883 -10.61 -6.14 -18.45
C ASP A 883 -11.65 -7.14 -19.00
N ARG A 884 -12.79 -6.64 -19.48
CA ARG A 884 -13.78 -7.48 -20.17
C ARG A 884 -13.41 -7.56 -21.63
N LEU A 885 -13.26 -8.78 -22.15
CA LEU A 885 -12.99 -9.04 -23.56
C LEU A 885 -14.22 -9.69 -24.20
N LEU A 886 -14.78 -9.07 -25.23
CA LEU A 886 -15.87 -9.60 -26.05
C LEU A 886 -15.36 -9.90 -27.46
N ASP A 887 -15.78 -11.02 -28.03
CA ASP A 887 -15.61 -11.29 -29.46
C ASP A 887 -16.96 -11.20 -30.18
N ILE A 888 -17.05 -10.29 -31.15
CA ILE A 888 -18.21 -10.11 -32.02
C ILE A 888 -17.85 -10.55 -33.42
N ARG A 889 -18.42 -11.68 -33.85
CA ARG A 889 -18.23 -12.20 -35.19
C ARG A 889 -19.24 -11.61 -36.15
N VAL A 890 -18.75 -10.85 -37.13
CA VAL A 890 -19.56 -10.28 -38.22
C VAL A 890 -19.66 -11.31 -39.35
N ILE A 891 -20.88 -11.63 -39.76
CA ILE A 891 -21.19 -12.52 -40.88
C ILE A 891 -21.94 -11.77 -41.98
N ALA A 892 -21.77 -12.20 -43.22
CA ALA A 892 -22.51 -11.72 -44.38
C ALA A 892 -22.57 -12.86 -45.41
N ASN A 893 -23.64 -12.93 -46.22
CA ASN A 893 -23.76 -13.93 -47.27
C ASN A 893 -22.66 -13.77 -48.35
N GLU A 894 -22.38 -14.85 -49.07
CA GLU A 894 -21.27 -14.90 -50.03
C GLU A 894 -21.47 -13.92 -51.19
N ASP A 895 -22.69 -13.82 -51.72
CA ASP A 895 -23.03 -12.90 -52.83
C ASP A 895 -22.78 -11.43 -52.46
N LEU A 896 -23.16 -11.00 -51.24
CA LEU A 896 -22.89 -9.65 -50.73
C LEU A 896 -21.41 -9.43 -50.46
N ARG A 897 -20.69 -10.44 -49.98
CA ARG A 897 -19.24 -10.33 -49.76
C ARG A 897 -18.53 -10.09 -51.07
N GLN A 898 -18.84 -10.87 -52.11
CA GLN A 898 -18.29 -10.71 -53.45
C GLN A 898 -18.70 -9.36 -54.04
N THR A 899 -19.98 -8.98 -53.94
CA THR A 899 -20.45 -7.65 -54.38
C THR A 899 -19.70 -6.51 -53.68
N ARG A 900 -19.46 -6.60 -52.37
CA ARG A 900 -18.70 -5.60 -51.59
C ARG A 900 -17.20 -5.58 -51.91
N LEU A 901 -16.68 -6.63 -52.53
CA LEU A 901 -15.30 -6.71 -53.04
C LEU A 901 -15.22 -6.20 -54.48
N GLU A 902 -16.24 -6.46 -55.31
CA GLU A 902 -16.30 -6.11 -56.74
C GLU A 902 -16.73 -4.66 -57.01
N HIS A 903 -17.73 -4.12 -56.30
CA HIS A 903 -18.28 -2.77 -56.57
C HIS A 903 -17.32 -1.60 -56.29
N GLN A 904 -16.10 -1.86 -55.81
CA GLN A 904 -15.09 -0.84 -55.52
C GLN A 904 -13.78 -1.02 -56.29
N CYS A 905 -13.59 -2.16 -56.96
CA CYS A 905 -12.54 -2.34 -57.97
C CYS A 905 -13.10 -1.92 -59.32
N GLY A 906 -13.03 -0.62 -59.63
CA GLY A 906 -13.47 -0.11 -60.93
C GLY A 906 -12.70 -0.76 -62.08
N GLY A 907 -13.38 -1.55 -62.91
CA GLY A 907 -12.85 -2.08 -64.16
C GLY A 907 -13.59 -3.33 -64.64
N SER A 908 -14.47 -3.17 -65.64
CA SER A 908 -15.16 -4.27 -66.30
C SER A 908 -14.19 -5.20 -67.02
N TYR A 909 -14.21 -6.49 -66.69
CA TYR A 909 -13.83 -7.55 -67.64
C TYR A 909 -14.83 -8.69 -67.53
N ARG A 910 -15.85 -8.66 -68.39
CA ARG A 910 -16.55 -9.86 -68.84
C ARG A 910 -15.65 -10.56 -69.85
N HIS A 911 -15.21 -11.79 -69.57
CA HIS A 911 -14.95 -12.74 -70.64
C HIS A 911 -15.34 -14.17 -70.25
N ASN A 912 -16.40 -14.61 -70.93
CA ASN A 912 -16.79 -15.93 -71.40
C ASN A 912 -16.01 -17.15 -70.87
N ASN A 913 -16.80 -18.06 -70.29
CA ASN A 913 -16.66 -19.50 -70.49
C ASN A 913 -16.52 -19.82 -71.98
N GLN A 914 -15.38 -20.37 -72.39
CA GLN A 914 -15.32 -21.53 -73.28
C GLN A 914 -13.89 -22.05 -73.40
N ASP A 915 -13.82 -23.37 -73.38
CA ASP A 915 -12.70 -24.24 -73.74
C ASP A 915 -11.54 -24.25 -72.76
N TRP A 916 -11.39 -25.37 -72.03
CA TRP A 916 -10.16 -26.17 -71.88
C TRP A 916 -10.59 -27.43 -71.09
N GLU A 917 -11.47 -28.23 -71.70
CA GLU A 917 -11.59 -29.65 -71.37
C GLU A 917 -10.48 -30.44 -72.11
N ASP A 918 -10.02 -31.50 -71.45
CA ASP A 918 -9.17 -32.58 -71.93
C ASP A 918 -7.66 -32.34 -72.10
N VAL A 919 -6.93 -32.56 -71.01
CA VAL A 919 -6.05 -33.76 -70.90
C VAL A 919 -6.14 -34.33 -69.47
N ASN A 920 -7.11 -35.23 -69.28
CA ASN A 920 -7.22 -36.07 -68.10
C ASN A 920 -6.73 -37.48 -68.45
N ARG A 921 -5.65 -37.96 -67.82
CA ARG A 921 -5.47 -39.36 -67.38
C ARG A 921 -4.12 -39.55 -66.67
N GLY A 922 -4.20 -39.64 -65.34
CA GLY A 922 -3.09 -39.99 -64.45
C GLY A 922 -3.59 -40.20 -63.02
N GLU A 923 -4.36 -41.27 -62.83
CA GLU A 923 -4.56 -42.07 -61.61
C GLU A 923 -4.65 -41.38 -60.22
N ASN A 924 -5.88 -41.33 -59.71
CA ASN A 924 -6.31 -41.61 -58.33
C ASN A 924 -5.30 -41.42 -57.18
N GLY A 925 -5.39 -40.27 -56.52
CA GLY A 925 -4.86 -40.04 -55.18
C GLY A 925 -5.73 -39.06 -54.38
N ASN A 926 -6.52 -39.59 -53.45
CA ASN A 926 -7.24 -38.91 -52.37
C ASN A 926 -6.64 -37.55 -51.93
N TRP A 927 -7.30 -36.43 -52.23
CA TRP A 927 -7.10 -35.13 -51.58
C TRP A 927 -8.42 -34.41 -51.25
N SER A 928 -9.46 -35.18 -50.89
CA SER A 928 -10.71 -34.65 -50.34
C SER A 928 -10.98 -35.22 -48.96
N GLN A 929 -10.13 -34.87 -47.99
CA GLN A 929 -10.43 -34.73 -46.55
C GLN A 929 -9.13 -34.57 -45.73
N SER A 930 -8.84 -33.35 -45.28
CA SER A 930 -8.14 -32.98 -44.02
C SER A 930 -7.80 -31.48 -44.09
N ASN A 931 -8.13 -30.59 -43.15
CA ASN A 931 -8.68 -30.69 -41.81
C ASN A 931 -9.69 -29.56 -41.60
N SER A 932 -10.97 -29.92 -41.57
CA SER A 932 -11.95 -29.25 -40.73
C SER A 932 -11.61 -29.58 -39.28
N MET A 933 -10.73 -28.79 -38.66
CA MET A 933 -10.79 -28.63 -37.21
C MET A 933 -11.87 -27.57 -36.94
N THR A 934 -13.13 -28.00 -36.88
CA THR A 934 -14.13 -27.31 -36.08
C THR A 934 -13.66 -27.40 -34.62
N LEU A 935 -12.79 -26.46 -34.23
CA LEU A 935 -12.71 -26.04 -32.84
C LEU A 935 -14.12 -25.56 -32.48
N ASP A 936 -14.68 -26.05 -31.36
CA ASP A 936 -15.91 -25.58 -30.72
C ASP A 936 -15.74 -24.12 -30.22
N TYR A 937 -15.37 -23.21 -31.11
CA TYR A 937 -15.16 -21.82 -30.81
C TYR A 937 -16.47 -21.06 -30.92
N CYS A 938 -17.01 -20.64 -29.78
CA CYS A 938 -18.21 -19.83 -29.71
C CYS A 938 -17.81 -18.36 -29.47
N PRO A 939 -17.98 -17.44 -30.44
CA PRO A 939 -17.78 -16.02 -30.21
C PRO A 939 -18.79 -15.50 -29.17
N SER A 940 -18.50 -14.39 -28.50
CA SER A 940 -19.43 -13.81 -27.52
C SER A 940 -20.76 -13.41 -28.16
N PHE A 941 -20.70 -12.86 -29.37
CA PHE A 941 -21.87 -12.50 -30.17
C PHE A 941 -21.63 -12.72 -31.66
N VAL A 942 -22.73 -12.88 -32.41
CA VAL A 942 -22.72 -12.93 -33.88
C VAL A 942 -23.66 -11.86 -34.41
N VAL A 943 -23.22 -11.08 -35.40
CA VAL A 943 -24.03 -10.06 -36.07
C VAL A 943 -24.05 -10.28 -37.58
N ALA A 944 -25.26 -10.34 -38.14
CA ALA A 944 -25.47 -10.52 -39.58
C ALA A 944 -25.57 -9.16 -40.28
N ASN A 945 -24.60 -8.87 -41.14
CA ASN A 945 -24.50 -7.63 -41.92
C ASN A 945 -25.01 -7.85 -43.35
N GLU A 946 -26.28 -8.24 -43.48
CA GLU A 946 -26.91 -8.71 -44.73
C GLU A 946 -27.65 -7.63 -45.53
N VAL A 947 -28.03 -6.51 -44.90
CA VAL A 947 -28.89 -5.48 -45.51
C VAL A 947 -28.14 -4.15 -45.64
N ALA A 948 -28.41 -3.41 -46.71
CA ALA A 948 -27.90 -2.05 -46.87
C ALA A 948 -28.56 -1.11 -45.85
N GLY A 949 -27.75 -0.43 -45.03
CA GLY A 949 -28.21 0.50 -44.00
C GLY A 949 -27.48 0.32 -42.67
N ASN A 950 -27.76 1.21 -41.71
CA ASN A 950 -27.13 1.20 -40.38
C ASN A 950 -28.01 0.54 -39.31
N ASP A 951 -29.30 0.35 -39.56
CA ASP A 951 -30.29 0.09 -38.51
C ASP A 951 -30.08 -1.24 -37.78
N VAL A 952 -29.71 -2.30 -38.50
CA VAL A 952 -29.41 -3.62 -37.90
C VAL A 952 -28.19 -3.55 -36.99
N ILE A 953 -27.14 -2.85 -37.44
CA ILE A 953 -25.87 -2.70 -36.70
C ILE A 953 -26.06 -1.80 -35.47
N LYS A 954 -26.85 -0.73 -35.60
CA LYS A 954 -27.22 0.17 -34.49
C LYS A 954 -28.05 -0.56 -33.44
N ARG A 955 -29.13 -1.25 -33.87
CA ARG A 955 -30.02 -1.99 -32.98
C ARG A 955 -29.28 -3.12 -32.25
N PHE A 956 -28.31 -3.76 -32.90
CA PHE A 956 -27.43 -4.73 -32.25
C PHE A 956 -26.60 -4.11 -31.12
N ALA A 957 -25.98 -2.94 -31.36
CA ALA A 957 -25.22 -2.22 -30.33
C ALA A 957 -26.11 -1.83 -29.14
N ASP A 958 -27.32 -1.32 -29.40
CA ASP A 958 -28.25 -0.92 -28.35
C ASP A 958 -28.65 -2.09 -27.45
N MET A 959 -28.91 -3.25 -28.04
CA MET A 959 -29.38 -4.43 -27.30
C MET A 959 -28.25 -5.23 -26.63
N ASN A 960 -27.06 -5.26 -27.23
CA ASN A 960 -26.02 -6.23 -26.85
C ASN A 960 -24.71 -5.59 -26.40
N LEU A 961 -24.44 -4.32 -26.72
CA LEU A 961 -23.18 -3.66 -26.34
C LEU A 961 -23.37 -2.60 -25.25
N LEU A 962 -24.42 -1.77 -25.36
CA LEU A 962 -24.75 -0.77 -24.32
C LEU A 962 -24.96 -1.35 -22.92
N PRO A 963 -25.59 -2.54 -22.73
CA PRO A 963 -25.74 -3.13 -21.40
C PRO A 963 -24.42 -3.41 -20.68
N PHE A 964 -23.30 -3.54 -21.41
CA PHE A 964 -21.98 -3.75 -20.81
C PHE A 964 -21.32 -2.46 -20.31
N LEU A 965 -21.88 -1.28 -20.62
CA LEU A 965 -21.37 0.02 -20.17
C LEU A 965 -22.02 0.49 -18.86
N HIS A 966 -23.11 -0.13 -18.42
CA HIS A 966 -23.88 0.23 -17.23
C HIS A 966 -23.35 -0.35 -15.92
#